data_AF-A0A9D8MLB1-F1
#
_entry.id   AF-A0A9D8MLB1-F1
#
_cell.length_a   1.000
_cell.length_b   1.000
_cell.length_c   1.000
_cell.angle_alpha   90.00
_cell.angle_beta   90.00
_cell.angle_gamma   90.00
#
_symmetry.space_group_name_H-M   'P 1'
#
loop_
_entity.id
_entity.type
_entity.pdbx_description
1 polymer ?
#
loop_
_entity_poly.entity_id
_entity_poly.type
_entity_poly.pdbx_seq_one_letter_code
_entity_poly.pdbx_strand_id
1 'polypeptide(L)'
;MKRPEITWSLMHPTPLDPDYVRKLVRKASEYEVDSFEICGQCHTPYGGLDGLIDYREYPEAFASWDQGKVTDNQRKLNEILEISHGAGKPVYLWHREVMVPPGLLKDLPALLDETGEFNLTGNAFGDLIRYKLDRVFKAVPGLDGLVLTLTEADFSAIHNSNTDRYPPEDVVRFIAGIFASELTKRGKRFIMRSFGSIAKDYECILNGVAKLAGKFEFEVETKITPYDFDPFLPLNPFLRKIPGLTLSAECDCVGEFMGQGNMPFEHVHNLVRYVREGQAADVDRYVIRMDRRGNCIFDLYELNYYAYDRALHDPSATAEDIRREWQEKHYPAESREALAELDRIGWNMVCKTYFIDGHVLFHGNYCMKYLKAGFIFALFAEGRRTLADGKGIWSILTDRKTPGRAAILEEKEQAVVLADNGLVLLRSLELPANDFRHRLWENAAVVTRAVRELVRCIIAYFDDMEWEKPDFPHLKAQVMASLQEFDRLAGHPVKSVKRVFVNGMEHRLKEINCSIEELVIEPLATICRELLEEFPAEYAAKERFLTGCEDGIITGGITDDWRIARYMHASHAVLYNGLPSRLAGNRVFPNGFIEMTLKRGKELVIFGEVEETDVFTLICNGERIAAKFDGNGIFTLPLPPSVEKNISVRLEKSGKKYPRFYAVVTRNKGWRKKKRIPLFTSRDTVMPKEVVPEPVYDENPGWVELYYAAWQSAWTHIFSCRYAPVSLYMNEGIRCHKIWIWDTCFMAHFCRYAADAFPGIQSLDNFYSVMHDGKNTGLKVHIPDNPPLFAWTEYEYFKHTGDTERIRRILLERRYLQRHYHWLNELKAGILFDYASSPTAAEFVPGRGFKWHGGKAGMDNTPRGDDDYSSIYYVDLSSQQALSALNIARLAEAIGETELAQTWFAEYEKQKYLVNDRFWSADDQMYLDRKIDESGFCKVLTPASMWPMLAEIAAPGQVESLASALNDPHRLGGERSVPSVSRDDPRFSPLGEYWRGGIWMPEVYMIVKGLEKNGRQALADEIARKMISQQYRTWKNFEPHTIWECYSPTEDKPATNKVNGYSRPDFCGWSALGPISLFIENILGIRTVDARKKRIVWTPSSARTSGIRNLKMGGQSFSLTAYPELGKAEVEAACPFTLYLNGKEIPCRSGKNELSLPSEEK
;
A
#
# COMPACT_ATOMS: atom_id res chain seq x y z
N MET A 1 -24.56 44.81 5.20
CA MET A 1 -23.29 44.60 4.47
C MET A 1 -23.52 44.94 3.01
N LYS A 2 -22.53 45.50 2.32
CA LYS A 2 -22.58 45.70 0.87
C LYS A 2 -22.53 44.30 0.23
N ARG A 3 -23.39 44.01 -0.74
CA ARG A 3 -23.35 42.75 -1.49
C ARG A 3 -22.00 42.68 -2.24
N PRO A 4 -21.24 41.57 -2.15
CA PRO A 4 -20.01 41.42 -2.92
C PRO A 4 -20.31 41.25 -4.40
N GLU A 5 -19.38 41.65 -5.26
CA GLU A 5 -19.44 41.39 -6.70
C GLU A 5 -19.28 39.88 -6.97
N ILE A 6 -20.10 39.31 -7.85
CA ILE A 6 -20.00 37.91 -8.27
C ILE A 6 -19.50 37.85 -9.71
N THR A 7 -18.30 37.30 -9.90
CA THR A 7 -17.70 37.11 -11.22
C THR A 7 -17.71 35.64 -11.59
N TRP A 8 -18.19 35.33 -12.80
CA TRP A 8 -18.01 34.00 -13.37
C TRP A 8 -16.71 33.96 -14.17
N SER A 9 -15.81 33.05 -13.80
CA SER A 9 -14.50 32.94 -14.42
C SER A 9 -14.36 31.67 -15.27
N LEU A 10 -13.93 31.86 -16.52
CA LEU A 10 -13.70 30.83 -17.54
C LEU A 10 -12.20 30.52 -17.57
N MET A 11 -11.77 29.81 -16.53
CA MET A 11 -10.39 29.82 -16.07
C MET A 11 -9.47 28.79 -16.67
N HIS A 12 -9.99 27.73 -17.29
CA HIS A 12 -9.07 26.78 -17.91
C HIS A 12 -8.59 27.29 -19.27
N PRO A 13 -7.36 26.98 -19.72
CA PRO A 13 -6.80 27.58 -20.92
C PRO A 13 -7.39 27.00 -22.20
N THR A 14 -8.66 27.27 -22.45
CA THR A 14 -9.36 26.88 -23.66
C THR A 14 -9.29 28.01 -24.68
N PRO A 15 -9.41 27.68 -25.98
CA PRO A 15 -9.63 28.69 -27.00
C PRO A 15 -10.77 29.64 -26.63
N LEU A 16 -10.66 30.91 -27.06
CA LEU A 16 -11.78 31.84 -27.00
C LEU A 16 -12.96 31.27 -27.80
N ASP A 17 -14.13 31.21 -27.17
CA ASP A 17 -15.33 30.60 -27.73
C ASP A 17 -16.56 31.50 -27.48
N PRO A 18 -16.95 32.32 -28.48
CA PRO A 18 -18.13 33.17 -28.38
C PRO A 18 -19.44 32.40 -28.15
N ASP A 19 -19.59 31.20 -28.70
CA ASP A 19 -20.81 30.40 -28.58
C ASP A 19 -20.98 29.87 -27.15
N TYR A 20 -19.88 29.44 -26.54
CA TYR A 20 -19.86 29.08 -25.14
C TYR A 20 -20.21 30.26 -24.23
N VAL A 21 -19.67 31.46 -24.51
CA VAL A 21 -20.04 32.67 -23.76
C VAL A 21 -21.53 33.02 -23.94
N ARG A 22 -22.13 32.85 -25.13
CA ARG A 22 -23.59 33.00 -25.30
C ARG A 22 -24.38 32.03 -24.44
N LYS A 23 -23.92 30.79 -24.26
CA LYS A 23 -24.56 29.82 -23.35
C LYS A 23 -24.49 30.33 -21.91
N LEU A 24 -23.32 30.79 -21.48
CA LEU A 24 -23.10 31.29 -20.13
C LEU A 24 -23.86 32.58 -19.82
N VAL A 25 -23.89 33.54 -20.72
CA VAL A 25 -24.66 34.79 -20.53
C VAL A 25 -26.16 34.49 -20.35
N ARG A 26 -26.70 33.53 -21.12
CA ARG A 26 -28.08 33.08 -20.93
C ARG A 26 -28.28 32.49 -19.54
N LYS A 27 -27.39 31.59 -19.09
CA LYS A 27 -27.48 30.98 -17.77
C LYS A 27 -27.27 31.99 -16.64
N ALA A 28 -26.39 32.97 -16.84
CA ALA A 28 -26.12 34.05 -15.90
C ALA A 28 -27.37 34.93 -15.65
N SER A 29 -28.34 34.96 -16.58
CA SER A 29 -29.60 35.68 -16.36
C SER A 29 -30.51 35.05 -15.29
N GLU A 30 -30.25 33.79 -14.91
CA GLU A 30 -30.95 33.09 -13.84
C GLU A 30 -30.34 33.39 -12.45
N TYR A 31 -29.20 34.07 -12.41
CA TYR A 31 -28.41 34.33 -11.21
C TYR A 31 -27.96 35.79 -11.12
N GLU A 32 -27.48 36.22 -9.96
CA GLU A 32 -26.98 37.59 -9.77
C GLU A 32 -25.48 37.70 -10.13
N VAL A 33 -25.13 37.42 -11.39
CA VAL A 33 -23.74 37.52 -11.88
C VAL A 33 -23.43 38.95 -12.30
N ASP A 34 -22.30 39.53 -11.89
CA ASP A 34 -21.98 40.94 -12.14
C ASP A 34 -20.98 41.13 -13.29
N SER A 35 -20.05 40.20 -13.48
CA SER A 35 -18.96 40.31 -14.48
C SER A 35 -18.44 38.95 -14.94
N PHE A 36 -17.63 38.96 -16.01
CA PHE A 36 -16.91 37.78 -16.50
C PHE A 36 -15.40 37.97 -16.47
N GLU A 37 -14.71 36.87 -16.21
CA GLU A 37 -13.27 36.78 -16.33
C GLU A 37 -12.89 35.62 -17.26
N ILE A 38 -11.92 35.83 -18.14
CA ILE A 38 -11.59 34.89 -19.21
C ILE A 38 -10.07 34.61 -19.24
N CYS A 39 -9.67 33.34 -19.09
CA CYS A 39 -8.28 32.91 -19.30
C CYS A 39 -7.90 32.93 -20.78
N GLY A 40 -8.77 32.41 -21.66
CA GLY A 40 -8.38 32.09 -23.04
C GLY A 40 -7.22 31.08 -23.06
N GLN A 41 -6.40 30.99 -24.09
CA GLN A 41 -5.26 30.05 -24.08
C GLN A 41 -4.04 30.58 -23.29
N CYS A 42 -4.25 31.12 -22.09
CA CYS A 42 -3.25 31.86 -21.31
C CYS A 42 -1.95 31.07 -21.04
N HIS A 43 -2.00 29.73 -21.02
CA HIS A 43 -0.82 28.87 -20.90
C HIS A 43 -0.10 28.58 -22.23
N THR A 44 -0.49 29.18 -23.36
CA THR A 44 0.21 29.09 -24.65
C THR A 44 0.89 30.41 -25.01
N PRO A 45 1.80 30.46 -25.99
CA PRO A 45 2.36 31.72 -26.47
C PRO A 45 1.29 32.65 -27.09
N TYR A 46 0.14 32.11 -27.51
CA TYR A 46 -0.95 32.87 -28.13
C TYR A 46 -2.09 33.19 -27.15
N GLY A 47 -1.83 33.15 -25.84
CA GLY A 47 -2.76 33.57 -24.80
C GLY A 47 -2.50 35.00 -24.30
N GLY A 48 -3.39 35.51 -23.44
CA GLY A 48 -3.22 36.81 -22.79
C GLY A 48 -3.03 37.97 -23.77
N LEU A 49 -2.15 38.91 -23.41
CA LEU A 49 -1.85 40.07 -24.27
C LEU A 49 -1.11 39.67 -25.55
N ASP A 50 -0.16 38.74 -25.45
CA ASP A 50 0.70 38.35 -26.57
C ASP A 50 -0.08 37.66 -27.71
N GLY A 51 -1.17 36.97 -27.36
CA GLY A 51 -2.12 36.40 -28.31
C GLY A 51 -2.93 37.43 -29.11
N LEU A 52 -2.83 38.71 -28.77
CA LEU A 52 -3.54 39.83 -29.37
C LEU A 52 -2.59 40.83 -30.05
N ILE A 53 -1.29 40.55 -30.10
CA ILE A 53 -0.25 41.43 -30.65
C ILE A 53 0.48 40.71 -31.78
N ASP A 54 0.71 41.40 -32.89
CA ASP A 54 1.41 40.87 -34.06
C ASP A 54 2.94 41.04 -34.01
N TYR A 55 3.44 41.94 -33.16
CA TYR A 55 4.84 42.30 -33.01
C TYR A 55 5.47 43.00 -34.23
N ARG A 56 4.68 43.73 -35.03
CA ARG A 56 5.14 44.40 -36.28
C ARG A 56 6.40 45.26 -36.15
N GLU A 57 6.65 45.86 -34.99
CA GLU A 57 7.82 46.71 -34.74
C GLU A 57 9.11 45.91 -34.41
N TYR A 58 9.02 44.59 -34.28
CA TYR A 58 10.11 43.67 -33.95
C TYR A 58 10.23 42.60 -35.06
N PRO A 59 11.09 42.81 -36.07
CA PRO A 59 11.07 42.02 -37.31
C PRO A 59 11.29 40.51 -37.13
N GLU A 60 12.21 40.09 -36.25
CA GLU A 60 12.47 38.66 -36.00
C GLU A 60 11.30 38.01 -35.24
N ALA A 61 10.71 38.73 -34.29
CA ALA A 61 9.51 38.29 -33.60
C ALA A 61 8.32 38.18 -34.56
N PHE A 62 8.03 39.24 -35.32
CA PHE A 62 6.94 39.28 -36.30
C PHE A 62 7.02 38.12 -37.31
N ALA A 63 8.21 37.85 -37.84
CA ALA A 63 8.43 36.79 -38.83
C ALA A 63 8.23 35.38 -38.26
N SER A 64 8.39 35.21 -36.94
CA SER A 64 8.25 33.91 -36.26
C SER A 64 6.90 33.72 -35.55
N TRP A 65 5.98 34.68 -35.70
CA TRP A 65 4.69 34.73 -35.02
C TRP A 65 3.51 34.49 -35.98
N ASP A 66 2.53 33.69 -35.56
CA ASP A 66 1.36 33.34 -36.37
C ASP A 66 0.31 34.46 -36.35
N GLN A 67 0.37 35.30 -37.38
CA GLN A 67 -0.50 36.48 -37.53
C GLN A 67 -1.98 36.11 -37.74
N GLY A 68 -2.24 34.93 -38.31
CA GLY A 68 -3.60 34.44 -38.52
C GLY A 68 -4.29 34.14 -37.19
N LYS A 69 -3.56 33.49 -36.27
CA LYS A 69 -4.06 33.22 -34.90
C LYS A 69 -4.31 34.50 -34.10
N VAL A 70 -3.41 35.47 -34.19
CA VAL A 70 -3.59 36.77 -33.52
C VAL A 70 -4.87 37.46 -34.01
N THR A 71 -5.08 37.49 -35.33
CA THR A 71 -6.28 38.10 -35.93
C THR A 71 -7.55 37.36 -35.51
N ASP A 72 -7.53 36.02 -35.48
CA ASP A 72 -8.67 35.21 -35.04
C ASP A 72 -9.00 35.45 -33.55
N ASN A 73 -7.99 35.51 -32.69
CA ASN A 73 -8.15 35.81 -31.27
C ASN A 73 -8.75 37.20 -31.04
N GLN A 74 -8.26 38.22 -31.75
CA GLN A 74 -8.82 39.57 -31.69
C GLN A 74 -10.29 39.59 -32.09
N ARG A 75 -10.64 38.91 -33.21
CA ARG A 75 -12.04 38.81 -33.67
C ARG A 75 -12.92 38.14 -32.61
N LYS A 76 -12.52 36.98 -32.11
CA LYS A 76 -13.29 36.20 -31.12
C LYS A 76 -13.46 36.96 -29.81
N LEU A 77 -12.42 37.64 -29.33
CA LEU A 77 -12.52 38.44 -28.11
C LEU A 77 -13.47 39.62 -28.28
N ASN A 78 -13.44 40.31 -29.42
CA ASN A 78 -14.40 41.38 -29.70
C ASN A 78 -15.85 40.85 -29.75
N GLU A 79 -16.09 39.68 -30.36
CA GLU A 79 -17.42 39.07 -30.34
C GLU A 79 -17.88 38.71 -28.92
N ILE A 80 -16.99 38.15 -28.10
CA ILE A 80 -17.26 37.86 -26.68
C ILE A 80 -17.61 39.14 -25.90
N LEU A 81 -16.91 40.24 -26.17
CA LEU A 81 -17.20 41.54 -25.56
C LEU A 81 -18.57 42.05 -25.99
N GLU A 82 -18.91 41.99 -27.28
CA GLU A 82 -20.25 42.37 -27.77
C GLU A 82 -21.37 41.57 -27.08
N ILE A 83 -21.20 40.25 -26.95
CA ILE A 83 -22.16 39.37 -26.26
C ILE A 83 -22.31 39.76 -24.79
N SER A 84 -21.20 39.96 -24.08
CA SER A 84 -21.19 40.23 -22.64
C SER A 84 -21.71 41.63 -22.30
N HIS A 85 -21.27 42.64 -23.06
CA HIS A 85 -21.74 44.03 -22.94
C HIS A 85 -23.21 44.17 -23.30
N GLY A 86 -23.71 43.38 -24.27
CA GLY A 86 -25.14 43.30 -24.57
C GLY A 86 -25.99 42.85 -23.37
N ALA A 87 -25.40 42.12 -22.41
CA ALA A 87 -26.01 41.75 -21.13
C ALA A 87 -25.60 42.64 -19.95
N GLY A 88 -24.88 43.74 -20.22
CA GLY A 88 -24.40 44.68 -19.20
C GLY A 88 -23.31 44.11 -18.29
N LYS A 89 -22.53 43.13 -18.74
CA LYS A 89 -21.47 42.47 -17.95
C LYS A 89 -20.08 42.85 -18.47
N PRO A 90 -19.20 43.47 -17.67
CA PRO A 90 -17.83 43.76 -18.06
C PRO A 90 -16.99 42.47 -18.12
N VAL A 91 -15.92 42.51 -18.90
CA VAL A 91 -15.03 41.35 -19.16
C VAL A 91 -13.58 41.68 -18.82
N TYR A 92 -12.96 40.81 -18.01
CA TYR A 92 -11.55 40.89 -17.62
C TYR A 92 -10.75 39.77 -18.27
N LEU A 93 -9.65 40.10 -18.95
CA LEU A 93 -8.80 39.11 -19.62
C LEU A 93 -7.57 38.79 -18.78
N TRP A 94 -7.29 37.50 -18.58
CA TRP A 94 -6.10 37.06 -17.86
C TRP A 94 -4.85 37.09 -18.74
N HIS A 95 -3.78 37.62 -18.18
CA HIS A 95 -2.44 37.70 -18.74
C HIS A 95 -1.37 37.20 -17.76
N ARG A 96 -0.29 36.64 -18.30
CA ARG A 96 0.90 36.25 -17.54
C ARG A 96 2.13 37.00 -18.03
N GLU A 97 2.95 37.49 -17.11
CA GLU A 97 4.18 38.22 -17.44
C GLU A 97 5.28 37.75 -16.47
N VAL A 98 6.50 37.45 -16.88
CA VAL A 98 7.19 37.71 -18.14
C VAL A 98 6.95 36.68 -19.25
N MET A 99 6.47 37.13 -20.40
CA MET A 99 6.33 36.30 -21.60
C MET A 99 7.17 36.88 -22.74
N VAL A 100 7.94 36.02 -23.43
CA VAL A 100 8.84 36.44 -24.52
C VAL A 100 8.60 35.59 -25.77
N PRO A 101 7.98 36.12 -26.83
CA PRO A 101 7.78 35.37 -28.07
C PRO A 101 9.11 34.99 -28.74
N PRO A 102 9.16 33.92 -29.56
CA PRO A 102 10.30 33.59 -30.39
C PRO A 102 10.76 34.80 -31.21
N GLY A 103 12.07 34.88 -31.50
CA GLY A 103 12.64 36.01 -32.23
C GLY A 103 12.88 37.27 -31.40
N LEU A 104 12.07 37.54 -30.36
CA LEU A 104 12.14 38.83 -29.65
C LEU A 104 13.47 39.08 -28.92
N LEU A 105 14.14 38.04 -28.41
CA LEU A 105 15.48 38.19 -27.81
C LEU A 105 16.56 38.59 -28.83
N LYS A 106 16.34 38.35 -30.13
CA LYS A 106 17.23 38.84 -31.18
C LYS A 106 16.96 40.31 -31.49
N ASP A 107 15.69 40.70 -31.57
CA ASP A 107 15.30 42.09 -31.81
C ASP A 107 15.64 43.01 -30.63
N LEU A 108 15.53 42.50 -29.40
CA LEU A 108 15.75 43.25 -28.16
C LEU A 108 16.73 42.53 -27.21
N PRO A 109 18.04 42.47 -27.52
CA PRO A 109 19.03 41.79 -26.69
C PRO A 109 19.16 42.37 -25.27
N ALA A 110 18.79 43.65 -25.08
CA ALA A 110 18.81 44.33 -23.79
C ALA A 110 17.81 43.78 -22.75
N LEU A 111 16.95 42.84 -23.14
CA LEU A 111 16.13 42.05 -22.20
C LEU A 111 16.96 41.09 -21.34
N LEU A 112 18.22 40.84 -21.70
CA LEU A 112 19.16 40.06 -20.90
C LEU A 112 20.18 40.98 -20.24
N ASP A 113 20.59 40.63 -19.02
CA ASP A 113 21.68 41.31 -18.32
C ASP A 113 23.06 40.76 -18.72
N GLU A 114 24.13 41.32 -18.16
CA GLU A 114 25.51 40.94 -18.50
C GLU A 114 25.86 39.47 -18.16
N THR A 115 25.05 38.80 -17.34
CA THR A 115 25.20 37.37 -17.02
C THR A 115 24.41 36.47 -17.99
N GLY A 116 23.57 37.06 -18.85
CA GLY A 116 22.67 36.37 -19.77
C GLY A 116 21.34 35.96 -19.14
N GLU A 117 21.03 36.44 -17.94
CA GLU A 117 19.76 36.23 -17.25
C GLU A 117 18.78 37.36 -17.61
N PHE A 118 17.47 37.15 -17.40
CA PHE A 118 16.46 38.14 -17.79
C PHE A 118 16.54 39.39 -16.90
N ASN A 119 16.60 40.58 -17.51
CA ASN A 119 16.70 41.86 -16.82
C ASN A 119 15.32 42.35 -16.35
N LEU A 120 14.86 41.82 -15.21
CA LEU A 120 13.49 41.94 -14.69
C LEU A 120 13.06 43.36 -14.29
N THR A 121 14.00 44.28 -14.09
CA THR A 121 13.72 45.69 -13.72
C THR A 121 14.35 46.68 -14.71
N GLY A 122 14.78 46.21 -15.88
CA GLY A 122 15.42 47.04 -16.90
C GLY A 122 14.42 47.90 -17.68
N ASN A 123 14.90 49.04 -18.19
CA ASN A 123 14.08 49.95 -19.01
C ASN A 123 13.49 49.26 -20.25
N ALA A 124 14.29 48.46 -20.95
CA ALA A 124 13.85 47.73 -22.15
C ALA A 124 12.64 46.82 -21.87
N PHE A 125 12.62 46.15 -20.72
CA PHE A 125 11.49 45.30 -20.33
C PHE A 125 10.27 46.14 -19.94
N GLY A 126 10.46 47.23 -19.19
CA GLY A 126 9.38 48.16 -18.87
C GLY A 126 8.73 48.78 -20.12
N ASP A 127 9.54 49.13 -21.12
CA ASP A 127 9.06 49.67 -22.40
C ASP A 127 8.33 48.62 -23.23
N LEU A 128 8.80 47.36 -23.21
CA LEU A 128 8.08 46.25 -23.83
C LEU A 128 6.68 46.05 -23.21
N ILE A 129 6.55 46.08 -21.88
CA ILE A 129 5.23 45.95 -21.22
C ILE A 129 4.30 47.09 -21.68
N ARG A 130 4.80 48.33 -21.72
CA ARG A 130 4.01 49.48 -22.20
C ARG A 130 3.59 49.33 -23.66
N TYR A 131 4.51 48.85 -24.50
CA TYR A 131 4.22 48.51 -25.89
C TYR A 131 3.09 47.49 -26.00
N LYS A 132 3.19 46.36 -25.26
CA LYS A 132 2.16 45.31 -25.28
C LYS A 132 0.79 45.87 -24.91
N LEU A 133 0.70 46.62 -23.80
CA LEU A 133 -0.54 47.24 -23.34
C LEU A 133 -1.12 48.23 -24.36
N ASP A 134 -0.30 49.09 -24.95
CA ASP A 134 -0.74 50.02 -25.99
C ASP A 134 -1.33 49.30 -27.22
N ARG A 135 -0.66 48.24 -27.69
CA ARG A 135 -1.11 47.49 -28.86
C ARG A 135 -2.40 46.73 -28.61
N VAL A 136 -2.55 46.09 -27.46
CA VAL A 136 -3.79 45.37 -27.14
C VAL A 136 -4.98 46.30 -27.04
N PHE A 137 -4.88 47.43 -26.33
CA PHE A 137 -6.01 48.34 -26.20
C PHE A 137 -6.33 49.12 -27.49
N LYS A 138 -5.42 49.15 -28.47
CA LYS A 138 -5.73 49.59 -29.84
C LYS A 138 -6.47 48.52 -30.65
N ALA A 139 -6.09 47.26 -30.49
CA ALA A 139 -6.71 46.14 -31.21
C ALA A 139 -8.10 45.75 -30.64
N VAL A 140 -8.26 45.86 -29.32
CA VAL A 140 -9.47 45.44 -28.59
C VAL A 140 -9.86 46.54 -27.58
N PRO A 141 -10.34 47.71 -28.04
CA PRO A 141 -10.62 48.87 -27.18
C PRO A 141 -11.76 48.63 -26.17
N GLY A 142 -12.66 47.71 -26.49
CA GLY A 142 -13.80 47.34 -25.64
C GLY A 142 -13.42 46.55 -24.39
N LEU A 143 -12.21 45.99 -24.29
CA LEU A 143 -11.80 45.19 -23.13
C LEU A 143 -11.81 46.03 -21.83
N ASP A 144 -12.46 45.56 -20.76
CA ASP A 144 -12.72 46.36 -19.56
C ASP A 144 -11.56 46.37 -18.55
N GLY A 145 -10.72 45.33 -18.56
CA GLY A 145 -9.61 45.23 -17.64
C GLY A 145 -8.75 43.97 -17.84
N LEU A 146 -7.72 43.86 -17.02
CA LEU A 146 -6.74 42.77 -17.06
C LEU A 146 -6.53 42.15 -15.69
N VAL A 147 -6.44 40.82 -15.67
CA VAL A 147 -5.95 40.02 -14.54
C VAL A 147 -4.49 39.68 -14.82
N LEU A 148 -3.57 40.03 -13.93
CA LEU A 148 -2.14 39.77 -14.10
C LEU A 148 -1.67 38.67 -13.15
N THR A 149 -0.98 37.68 -13.70
CA THR A 149 -0.28 36.63 -12.95
C THR A 149 1.22 36.70 -13.23
N LEU A 150 2.04 36.70 -12.16
CA LEU A 150 3.51 36.78 -12.25
C LEU A 150 4.21 35.46 -11.93
N THR A 151 3.50 34.56 -11.25
CA THR A 151 3.74 33.13 -11.36
C THR A 151 3.31 32.66 -12.75
N GLU A 152 3.66 31.47 -13.18
CA GLU A 152 3.17 30.94 -14.49
C GLU A 152 3.77 31.55 -15.77
N ALA A 153 4.88 32.29 -15.63
CA ALA A 153 5.58 32.98 -16.71
C ALA A 153 6.83 32.24 -17.28
N ASP A 154 7.31 32.65 -18.46
CA ASP A 154 8.47 32.05 -19.15
C ASP A 154 9.78 32.29 -18.39
N PHE A 155 9.86 33.44 -17.71
CA PHE A 155 10.94 33.80 -16.80
C PHE A 155 10.34 34.14 -15.44
N SER A 156 10.87 33.52 -14.38
CA SER A 156 10.33 33.73 -13.04
C SER A 156 10.55 35.16 -12.55
N ALA A 157 9.48 35.87 -12.20
CA ALA A 157 9.57 37.12 -11.46
C ALA A 157 9.97 36.88 -10.00
N ILE A 158 9.48 35.79 -9.40
CA ILE A 158 9.61 35.48 -7.95
C ILE A 158 10.86 34.63 -7.66
N HIS A 159 11.07 33.58 -8.44
CA HIS A 159 12.16 32.62 -8.27
C HIS A 159 13.30 32.88 -9.26
N ASN A 160 13.63 34.16 -9.47
CA ASN A 160 14.70 34.56 -10.36
C ASN A 160 16.08 34.11 -9.82
N SER A 161 17.04 33.99 -10.73
CA SER A 161 18.40 33.48 -10.49
C SER A 161 19.30 34.39 -9.65
N ASN A 162 18.93 35.67 -9.48
CA ASN A 162 19.74 36.67 -8.79
C ASN A 162 18.86 37.58 -7.93
N THR A 163 18.39 37.05 -6.80
CA THR A 163 17.48 37.77 -5.91
C THR A 163 18.10 38.99 -5.23
N ASP A 164 19.43 39.09 -5.19
CA ASP A 164 20.12 40.27 -4.67
C ASP A 164 20.00 41.45 -5.63
N ARG A 165 20.14 41.18 -6.94
CA ARG A 165 19.97 42.20 -7.99
C ARG A 165 18.49 42.47 -8.30
N TYR A 166 17.67 41.43 -8.30
CA TYR A 166 16.24 41.51 -8.59
C TYR A 166 15.43 40.99 -7.39
N PRO A 167 15.35 41.76 -6.28
CA PRO A 167 14.52 41.38 -5.15
C PRO A 167 13.07 41.12 -5.60
N PRO A 168 12.48 39.95 -5.30
CA PRO A 168 11.18 39.56 -5.84
C PRO A 168 10.07 40.60 -5.61
N GLU A 169 10.01 41.19 -4.42
CA GLU A 169 9.02 42.23 -4.10
C GLU A 169 9.19 43.48 -4.96
N ASP A 170 10.42 43.84 -5.31
CA ASP A 170 10.71 45.01 -6.12
C ASP A 170 10.45 44.75 -7.61
N VAL A 171 10.67 43.52 -8.08
CA VAL A 171 10.23 43.06 -9.40
C VAL A 171 8.71 43.12 -9.52
N VAL A 172 7.99 42.58 -8.52
CA VAL A 172 6.51 42.65 -8.47
C VAL A 172 6.05 44.11 -8.49
N ARG A 173 6.61 44.96 -7.63
CA ARG A 173 6.29 46.40 -7.58
C ARG A 173 6.55 47.08 -8.93
N PHE A 174 7.64 46.74 -9.62
CA PHE A 174 7.99 47.30 -10.92
C PHE A 174 6.96 46.93 -12.00
N ILE A 175 6.69 45.63 -12.17
CA ILE A 175 5.77 45.14 -13.21
C ILE A 175 4.34 45.60 -12.91
N ALA A 176 3.84 45.34 -11.70
CA ALA A 176 2.48 45.73 -11.30
C ALA A 176 2.29 47.25 -11.33
N GLY A 177 3.34 48.03 -11.02
CA GLY A 177 3.29 49.49 -11.12
C GLY A 177 3.12 50.01 -12.55
N ILE A 178 3.68 49.33 -13.55
CA ILE A 178 3.46 49.67 -14.97
C ILE A 178 2.02 49.36 -15.37
N PHE A 179 1.53 48.15 -15.05
CA PHE A 179 0.15 47.77 -15.34
C PHE A 179 -0.85 48.71 -14.66
N ALA A 180 -0.70 48.97 -13.36
CA ALA A 180 -1.56 49.89 -12.60
C ALA A 180 -1.58 51.28 -13.22
N SER A 181 -0.41 51.85 -13.54
CA SER A 181 -0.30 53.16 -14.19
C SER A 181 -0.99 53.19 -15.55
N GLU A 182 -0.71 52.23 -16.42
CA GLU A 182 -1.21 52.23 -17.80
C GLU A 182 -2.71 51.92 -17.90
N LEU A 183 -3.23 51.05 -17.03
CA LEU A 183 -4.66 50.73 -16.96
C LEU A 183 -5.46 51.91 -16.36
N THR A 184 -4.95 52.55 -15.30
CA THR A 184 -5.57 53.75 -14.70
C THR A 184 -5.72 54.86 -15.73
N LYS A 185 -4.67 55.15 -16.53
CA LYS A 185 -4.71 56.16 -17.60
C LYS A 185 -5.79 55.89 -18.65
N ARG A 186 -6.18 54.64 -18.83
CA ARG A 186 -7.16 54.19 -19.83
C ARG A 186 -8.55 53.94 -19.24
N GLY A 187 -8.74 54.16 -17.94
CA GLY A 187 -9.99 53.86 -17.23
C GLY A 187 -10.34 52.37 -17.23
N LYS A 188 -9.33 51.49 -17.23
CA LYS A 188 -9.48 50.03 -17.27
C LYS A 188 -9.19 49.43 -15.90
N ARG A 189 -9.89 48.35 -15.53
CA ARG A 189 -9.69 47.68 -14.24
C ARG A 189 -8.36 46.92 -14.24
N PHE A 190 -7.60 47.03 -13.16
CA PHE A 190 -6.39 46.25 -12.93
C PHE A 190 -6.62 45.29 -11.76
N ILE A 191 -6.38 44.01 -12.02
CA ILE A 191 -6.50 42.93 -11.03
C ILE A 191 -5.15 42.22 -10.98
N MET A 192 -4.51 42.22 -9.81
CA MET A 192 -3.26 41.51 -9.58
C MET A 192 -3.55 40.21 -8.84
N ARG A 193 -3.30 39.08 -9.49
CA ARG A 193 -3.50 37.76 -8.91
C ARG A 193 -2.29 37.34 -8.08
N SER A 194 -2.52 37.01 -6.80
CA SER A 194 -1.47 36.66 -5.84
C SER A 194 -1.10 35.18 -5.84
N PHE A 195 -1.31 34.47 -6.97
CA PHE A 195 -1.14 33.03 -7.07
C PHE A 195 0.23 32.58 -6.57
N GLY A 196 0.26 31.53 -5.74
CA GLY A 196 1.48 31.00 -5.15
C GLY A 196 1.37 29.52 -4.86
N SER A 197 2.45 28.78 -5.10
CA SER A 197 2.54 27.33 -4.82
C SER A 197 3.23 27.06 -3.49
N ILE A 198 3.86 28.07 -2.89
CA ILE A 198 4.37 28.10 -1.52
C ILE A 198 4.07 29.45 -0.84
N ALA A 199 4.21 29.51 0.49
CA ALA A 199 3.94 30.71 1.29
C ALA A 199 4.73 31.93 0.80
N LYS A 200 6.02 31.72 0.48
CA LYS A 200 6.93 32.77 0.02
C LYS A 200 6.42 33.50 -1.24
N ASP A 201 5.69 32.81 -2.12
CA ASP A 201 5.17 33.41 -3.35
C ASP A 201 4.12 34.47 -3.03
N TYR A 202 3.17 34.12 -2.13
CA TYR A 202 2.16 35.05 -1.62
C TYR A 202 2.82 36.25 -0.93
N GLU A 203 3.78 36.00 -0.04
CA GLU A 203 4.48 37.07 0.69
C GLU A 203 5.18 38.05 -0.28
N CYS A 204 5.94 37.54 -1.25
CA CYS A 204 6.63 38.38 -2.22
C CYS A 204 5.66 39.21 -3.07
N ILE A 205 4.56 38.61 -3.53
CA ILE A 205 3.56 39.33 -4.33
C ILE A 205 2.86 40.40 -3.49
N LEU A 206 2.30 40.02 -2.34
CA LEU A 206 1.50 40.89 -1.48
C LEU A 206 2.33 42.07 -0.96
N ASN A 207 3.58 41.84 -0.54
CA ASN A 207 4.48 42.91 -0.10
C ASN A 207 4.86 43.83 -1.27
N GLY A 208 5.07 43.28 -2.47
CA GLY A 208 5.38 44.05 -3.66
C GLY A 208 4.25 45.00 -4.06
N VAL A 209 3.00 44.53 -4.04
CA VAL A 209 1.82 45.38 -4.36
C VAL A 209 1.44 46.33 -3.23
N ALA A 210 1.69 45.98 -1.97
CA ALA A 210 1.47 46.88 -0.85
C ALA A 210 2.27 48.18 -0.98
N LYS A 211 3.46 48.13 -1.63
CA LYS A 211 4.28 49.32 -1.95
C LYS A 211 3.63 50.26 -2.99
N LEU A 212 2.56 49.83 -3.66
CA LEU A 212 1.80 50.63 -4.64
C LEU A 212 0.47 51.15 -4.06
N ALA A 213 0.03 50.63 -2.91
CA ALA A 213 -1.18 51.06 -2.25
C ALA A 213 -1.14 52.55 -1.92
N GLY A 214 -2.27 53.24 -2.10
CA GLY A 214 -2.38 54.70 -1.92
C GLY A 214 -1.83 55.54 -3.08
N LYS A 215 -1.05 54.95 -4.01
CA LYS A 215 -0.67 55.61 -5.27
C LYS A 215 -1.61 55.24 -6.42
N PHE A 216 -2.08 54.00 -6.43
CA PHE A 216 -3.04 53.49 -7.40
C PHE A 216 -4.15 52.74 -6.67
N GLU A 217 -5.36 52.82 -7.22
CA GLU A 217 -6.49 52.00 -6.79
C GLU A 217 -6.60 50.80 -7.74
N PHE A 218 -6.40 49.60 -7.23
CA PHE A 218 -6.54 48.37 -7.98
C PHE A 218 -6.88 47.21 -7.04
N GLU A 219 -7.05 46.03 -7.62
CA GLU A 219 -7.53 44.85 -6.93
C GLU A 219 -6.44 43.80 -6.76
N VAL A 220 -6.47 43.10 -5.62
CA VAL A 220 -5.67 41.90 -5.38
C VAL A 220 -6.59 40.70 -5.29
N GLU A 221 -6.38 39.74 -6.18
CA GLU A 221 -7.15 38.50 -6.25
C GLU A 221 -6.34 37.35 -5.66
N THR A 222 -6.90 36.70 -4.64
CA THR A 222 -6.25 35.63 -3.88
C THR A 222 -7.16 34.42 -3.81
N LYS A 223 -6.61 33.22 -3.96
CA LYS A 223 -7.38 31.97 -3.79
C LYS A 223 -8.05 31.89 -2.42
N ILE A 224 -9.25 31.33 -2.40
CA ILE A 224 -10.00 31.15 -1.16
C ILE A 224 -9.38 30.07 -0.25
N THR A 225 -8.67 29.11 -0.85
CA THR A 225 -7.83 28.11 -0.17
C THR A 225 -6.34 28.46 -0.36
N PRO A 226 -5.45 28.13 0.59
CA PRO A 226 -4.02 28.33 0.38
C PRO A 226 -3.52 27.39 -0.71
N TYR A 227 -2.45 27.78 -1.40
CA TYR A 227 -1.85 27.02 -2.50
C TYR A 227 -2.81 26.76 -3.66
N ASP A 228 -3.56 25.66 -3.68
CA ASP A 228 -4.33 25.23 -4.84
C ASP A 228 -5.47 24.25 -4.50
N PHE A 229 -6.67 24.79 -4.23
CA PHE A 229 -8.02 24.18 -4.16
C PHE A 229 -8.23 22.77 -3.57
N ASP A 230 -7.24 22.17 -2.92
CA ASP A 230 -7.39 20.90 -2.23
C ASP A 230 -8.35 21.09 -1.04
N PRO A 231 -9.42 20.28 -0.94
CA PRO A 231 -10.48 20.50 0.03
C PRO A 231 -10.07 20.20 1.48
N PHE A 232 -8.93 19.54 1.69
CA PHE A 232 -8.39 19.24 3.02
C PHE A 232 -7.41 20.31 3.52
N LEU A 233 -7.10 21.33 2.71
CA LEU A 233 -6.27 22.47 3.12
C LEU A 233 -7.00 23.32 4.19
N PRO A 234 -6.27 24.02 5.09
CA PRO A 234 -6.87 24.87 6.09
C PRO A 234 -7.29 26.17 5.41
N LEU A 235 -7.81 27.10 6.20
CA LEU A 235 -8.14 28.44 5.73
C LEU A 235 -6.89 29.16 5.21
N ASN A 236 -7.05 30.00 4.19
CA ASN A 236 -5.92 30.69 3.56
C ASN A 236 -5.45 31.88 4.41
N PRO A 237 -4.27 31.83 5.06
CA PRO A 237 -3.78 32.94 5.87
C PRO A 237 -3.39 34.18 5.04
N PHE A 238 -3.30 34.04 3.71
CA PHE A 238 -2.97 35.13 2.79
C PHE A 238 -4.20 35.84 2.22
N LEU A 239 -5.41 35.32 2.45
CA LEU A 239 -6.67 35.98 2.05
C LEU A 239 -6.95 37.14 3.01
N ARG A 240 -6.31 38.28 2.77
CA ARG A 240 -6.41 39.47 3.63
C ARG A 240 -6.37 40.76 2.82
N LYS A 241 -7.17 41.74 3.23
CA LYS A 241 -7.28 43.03 2.56
C LYS A 241 -6.06 43.91 2.82
N ILE A 242 -5.45 44.42 1.75
CA ILE A 242 -4.40 45.45 1.86
C ILE A 242 -5.07 46.82 1.94
N PRO A 243 -4.78 47.65 2.94
CA PRO A 243 -5.37 48.98 3.06
C PRO A 243 -5.23 49.80 1.77
N GLY A 244 -6.34 50.32 1.25
CA GLY A 244 -6.38 51.11 0.02
C GLY A 244 -6.48 50.30 -1.27
N LEU A 245 -6.53 48.96 -1.21
CA LEU A 245 -6.78 48.08 -2.35
C LEU A 245 -8.05 47.24 -2.12
N THR A 246 -8.64 46.76 -3.22
CA THR A 246 -9.82 45.87 -3.20
C THR A 246 -9.35 44.41 -3.08
N LEU A 247 -10.09 43.56 -2.36
CA LEU A 247 -9.78 42.13 -2.21
C LEU A 247 -10.78 41.26 -2.96
N SER A 248 -10.27 40.32 -3.75
CA SER A 248 -11.07 39.28 -4.42
C SER A 248 -10.69 37.89 -3.98
N ALA A 249 -11.68 37.00 -3.87
CA ALA A 249 -11.50 35.59 -3.58
C ALA A 249 -11.70 34.74 -4.84
N GLU A 250 -10.64 34.07 -5.29
CA GLU A 250 -10.68 33.10 -6.38
C GLU A 250 -11.18 31.74 -5.86
N CYS A 251 -12.24 31.19 -6.47
CA CYS A 251 -13.03 30.07 -5.96
C CYS A 251 -13.16 28.94 -7.00
N ASP A 252 -13.20 27.68 -6.55
CA ASP A 252 -13.40 26.50 -7.42
C ASP A 252 -14.78 25.87 -7.20
N CYS A 253 -15.52 25.62 -8.29
CA CYS A 253 -16.81 24.89 -8.29
C CYS A 253 -16.72 23.51 -8.94
N VAL A 254 -15.80 23.32 -9.89
CA VAL A 254 -15.76 22.12 -10.76
C VAL A 254 -14.86 21.02 -10.17
N GLY A 255 -14.07 21.35 -9.15
CA GLY A 255 -13.28 20.39 -8.38
C GLY A 255 -11.98 20.03 -9.11
N GLU A 256 -11.00 20.93 -9.10
CA GLU A 256 -9.69 20.75 -9.73
C GLU A 256 -8.95 19.47 -9.28
N PHE A 257 -9.12 19.13 -7.99
CA PHE A 257 -8.56 17.94 -7.35
C PHE A 257 -9.58 16.81 -7.16
N MET A 258 -10.81 17.00 -7.64
CA MET A 258 -11.95 16.14 -7.36
C MET A 258 -12.49 15.48 -8.64
N GLY A 259 -11.62 15.30 -9.64
CA GLY A 259 -11.96 14.66 -10.92
C GLY A 259 -12.22 15.63 -12.07
N GLN A 260 -12.09 16.95 -11.85
CA GLN A 260 -12.07 17.97 -12.91
C GLN A 260 -13.32 17.94 -13.79
N GLY A 261 -14.48 17.75 -13.15
CA GLY A 261 -15.78 17.62 -13.80
C GLY A 261 -16.10 16.26 -14.42
N ASN A 262 -15.23 15.25 -14.30
CA ASN A 262 -15.49 13.91 -14.85
C ASN A 262 -16.04 12.91 -13.82
N MET A 263 -16.20 13.33 -12.56
CA MET A 263 -16.52 12.45 -11.42
C MET A 263 -17.72 13.01 -10.64
N PRO A 264 -18.49 12.14 -9.95
CA PRO A 264 -19.63 12.55 -9.17
C PRO A 264 -19.21 13.19 -7.84
N PHE A 265 -19.32 14.51 -7.74
CA PHE A 265 -18.71 15.27 -6.66
C PHE A 265 -19.50 16.53 -6.26
N GLU A 266 -19.90 16.60 -4.99
CA GLU A 266 -20.35 17.81 -4.30
C GLU A 266 -19.52 18.07 -3.05
N HIS A 267 -19.38 19.33 -2.63
CA HIS A 267 -18.68 19.67 -1.38
C HIS A 267 -19.27 20.87 -0.64
N VAL A 268 -20.61 20.95 -0.58
CA VAL A 268 -21.34 22.11 -0.05
C VAL A 268 -20.83 22.57 1.32
N HIS A 269 -20.48 21.62 2.21
CA HIS A 269 -19.92 21.94 3.52
C HIS A 269 -18.66 22.82 3.46
N ASN A 270 -17.71 22.47 2.59
CA ASN A 270 -16.47 23.21 2.41
C ASN A 270 -16.73 24.57 1.73
N LEU A 271 -17.67 24.62 0.78
CA LEU A 271 -18.07 25.86 0.09
C LEU A 271 -18.64 26.91 1.05
N VAL A 272 -19.57 26.50 1.92
CA VAL A 272 -20.12 27.38 2.96
C VAL A 272 -19.00 27.88 3.86
N ARG A 273 -18.11 27.00 4.32
CA ARG A 273 -16.95 27.37 5.14
C ARG A 273 -16.08 28.43 4.43
N TYR A 274 -15.79 28.24 3.15
CA TYR A 274 -14.99 29.18 2.35
C TYR A 274 -15.65 30.55 2.23
N VAL A 275 -16.95 30.61 1.93
CA VAL A 275 -17.68 31.88 1.82
C VAL A 275 -17.66 32.64 3.15
N ARG A 276 -17.89 31.96 4.28
CA ARG A 276 -17.87 32.58 5.62
C ARG A 276 -16.51 33.16 5.96
N GLU A 277 -15.43 32.47 5.59
CA GLU A 277 -14.07 32.99 5.77
C GLU A 277 -13.80 34.21 4.89
N GLY A 278 -14.21 34.17 3.61
CA GLY A 278 -14.07 35.33 2.73
C GLY A 278 -14.86 36.55 3.26
N GLN A 279 -16.04 36.33 3.84
CA GLN A 279 -16.83 37.39 4.46
C GLN A 279 -16.12 37.96 5.70
N ALA A 280 -15.47 37.11 6.50
CA ALA A 280 -14.66 37.56 7.64
C ALA A 280 -13.40 38.33 7.21
N ALA A 281 -12.83 38.01 6.04
CA ALA A 281 -11.68 38.70 5.45
C ALA A 281 -12.02 40.00 4.69
N ASP A 282 -13.30 40.42 4.69
CA ASP A 282 -13.80 41.61 3.97
C ASP A 282 -13.55 41.55 2.45
N VAL A 283 -13.80 40.38 1.85
CA VAL A 283 -13.74 40.15 0.40
C VAL A 283 -14.82 40.98 -0.31
N ASP A 284 -14.41 41.76 -1.31
CA ASP A 284 -15.28 42.63 -2.10
C ASP A 284 -15.88 41.91 -3.33
N ARG A 285 -15.18 40.91 -3.88
CA ARG A 285 -15.58 40.17 -5.09
C ARG A 285 -15.23 38.68 -5.00
N TYR A 286 -16.17 37.82 -5.39
CA TYR A 286 -15.96 36.38 -5.48
C TYR A 286 -15.88 35.96 -6.95
N VAL A 287 -14.74 35.38 -7.33
CA VAL A 287 -14.43 34.95 -8.68
C VAL A 287 -14.58 33.44 -8.76
N ILE A 288 -15.72 32.98 -9.27
CA ILE A 288 -16.12 31.57 -9.24
C ILE A 288 -15.79 30.91 -10.58
N ARG A 289 -14.94 29.89 -10.54
CA ARG A 289 -14.55 29.11 -11.72
C ARG A 289 -15.70 28.24 -12.21
N MET A 290 -16.16 28.48 -13.44
CA MET A 290 -17.35 27.82 -13.99
C MET A 290 -17.05 26.58 -14.82
N ASP A 291 -15.79 26.39 -15.25
CA ASP A 291 -15.40 25.29 -16.12
C ASP A 291 -14.05 24.66 -15.84
N ARG A 292 -13.91 23.44 -16.38
CA ARG A 292 -12.64 22.72 -16.46
C ARG A 292 -12.63 21.79 -17.68
N ARG A 293 -11.67 21.98 -18.59
CA ARG A 293 -11.48 21.13 -19.79
C ARG A 293 -12.73 20.95 -20.66
N GLY A 294 -13.47 22.02 -20.88
CA GLY A 294 -14.70 21.97 -21.68
C GLY A 294 -15.90 21.40 -20.93
N ASN A 295 -15.74 20.92 -19.70
CA ASN A 295 -16.88 20.62 -18.83
C ASN A 295 -17.28 21.88 -18.05
N CYS A 296 -18.57 22.21 -18.10
CA CYS A 296 -19.17 23.33 -17.39
C CYS A 296 -19.90 22.84 -16.14
N ILE A 297 -19.90 23.61 -15.05
CA ILE A 297 -20.58 23.24 -13.81
C ILE A 297 -22.08 22.96 -13.99
N PHE A 298 -22.72 23.66 -14.94
CA PHE A 298 -24.16 23.51 -15.24
C PHE A 298 -24.52 22.22 -15.95
N ASP A 299 -23.55 21.55 -16.58
CA ASP A 299 -23.75 20.25 -17.23
C ASP A 299 -23.39 19.09 -16.27
N LEU A 300 -23.04 19.39 -15.01
CA LEU A 300 -22.44 18.47 -14.04
C LEU A 300 -23.07 18.55 -12.63
N TYR A 301 -22.74 19.57 -11.84
CA TYR A 301 -23.15 19.69 -10.44
C TYR A 301 -23.44 21.15 -10.11
N GLU A 302 -24.52 21.67 -10.67
CA GLU A 302 -24.98 23.05 -10.40
C GLU A 302 -25.17 23.34 -8.90
N LEU A 303 -25.38 22.30 -8.07
CA LEU A 303 -25.40 22.39 -6.61
C LEU A 303 -24.17 23.12 -6.02
N ASN A 304 -22.96 22.89 -6.53
CA ASN A 304 -21.77 23.57 -6.00
C ASN A 304 -21.85 25.08 -6.24
N TYR A 305 -22.30 25.49 -7.42
CA TYR A 305 -22.50 26.91 -7.71
C TYR A 305 -23.65 27.49 -6.87
N TYR A 306 -24.77 26.78 -6.79
CA TYR A 306 -25.91 27.15 -5.95
C TYR A 306 -25.50 27.34 -4.48
N ALA A 307 -24.56 26.52 -3.97
CA ALA A 307 -24.04 26.67 -2.62
C ALA A 307 -23.27 27.98 -2.42
N TYR A 308 -22.42 28.40 -3.37
CA TYR A 308 -21.79 29.72 -3.31
C TYR A 308 -22.84 30.83 -3.36
N ASP A 309 -23.75 30.78 -4.33
CA ASP A 309 -24.80 31.77 -4.52
C ASP A 309 -25.65 31.93 -3.26
N ARG A 310 -26.18 30.83 -2.73
CA ARG A 310 -27.03 30.82 -1.53
C ARG A 310 -26.27 31.28 -0.28
N ALA A 311 -25.01 30.88 -0.11
CA ALA A 311 -24.20 31.29 1.04
C ALA A 311 -23.78 32.77 0.98
N LEU A 312 -23.59 33.33 -0.21
CA LEU A 312 -23.24 34.75 -0.40
C LEU A 312 -24.44 35.67 -0.11
N HIS A 313 -25.64 35.27 -0.49
CA HIS A 313 -26.86 36.05 -0.28
C HIS A 313 -27.42 35.93 1.16
N ASP A 314 -27.18 34.81 1.83
CA ASP A 314 -27.64 34.58 3.20
C ASP A 314 -26.52 34.05 4.09
N PRO A 315 -25.97 34.90 4.97
CA PRO A 315 -24.97 34.51 5.94
C PRO A 315 -25.43 33.47 6.98
N SER A 316 -26.74 33.25 7.13
CA SER A 316 -27.29 32.30 8.12
C SER A 316 -27.52 30.89 7.58
N ALA A 317 -27.54 30.71 6.25
CA ALA A 317 -27.76 29.41 5.64
C ALA A 317 -26.67 28.39 5.99
N THR A 318 -27.10 27.19 6.40
CA THR A 318 -26.21 26.05 6.67
C THR A 318 -26.04 25.17 5.42
N ALA A 319 -25.03 24.30 5.42
CA ALA A 319 -24.82 23.36 4.30
C ALA A 319 -25.99 22.38 4.15
N GLU A 320 -26.59 21.96 5.27
CA GLU A 320 -27.77 21.11 5.30
C GLU A 320 -29.01 21.82 4.74
N ASP A 321 -29.20 23.11 5.06
CA ASP A 321 -30.30 23.91 4.49
C ASP A 321 -30.17 24.02 2.97
N ILE A 322 -28.98 24.35 2.48
CA ILE A 322 -28.69 24.50 1.05
C ILE A 322 -28.96 23.19 0.30
N ARG A 323 -28.48 22.05 0.83
CA ARG A 323 -28.73 20.74 0.20
C ARG A 323 -30.21 20.40 0.18
N ARG A 324 -30.92 20.62 1.29
CA ARG A 324 -32.37 20.35 1.38
C ARG A 324 -33.16 21.19 0.38
N GLU A 325 -32.92 22.50 0.35
CA GLU A 325 -33.56 23.44 -0.59
C GLU A 325 -33.30 23.03 -2.05
N TRP A 326 -32.06 22.66 -2.37
CA TRP A 326 -31.70 22.19 -3.70
C TRP A 326 -32.44 20.91 -4.08
N GLN A 327 -32.44 19.91 -3.19
CA GLN A 327 -33.09 18.62 -3.38
C GLN A 327 -34.61 18.75 -3.53
N GLU A 328 -35.24 19.60 -2.73
CA GLU A 328 -36.69 19.85 -2.82
C GLU A 328 -37.09 20.46 -4.17
N LYS A 329 -36.25 21.35 -4.71
CA LYS A 329 -36.52 22.09 -5.94
C LYS A 329 -36.13 21.33 -7.22
N HIS A 330 -35.07 20.53 -7.19
CA HIS A 330 -34.48 19.96 -8.42
C HIS A 330 -34.62 18.45 -8.53
N TYR A 331 -34.93 17.72 -7.44
CA TYR A 331 -35.10 16.27 -7.48
C TYR A 331 -36.58 15.87 -7.47
N PRO A 332 -37.01 14.91 -8.31
CA PRO A 332 -38.35 14.33 -8.25
C PRO A 332 -38.64 13.78 -6.85
N ALA A 333 -39.86 13.96 -6.35
CA ALA A 333 -40.21 13.62 -4.97
C ALA A 333 -39.98 12.12 -4.67
N GLU A 334 -40.28 11.27 -5.64
CA GLU A 334 -40.12 9.82 -5.62
C GLU A 334 -38.67 9.34 -5.60
N SER A 335 -37.73 10.15 -6.10
CA SER A 335 -36.30 9.80 -6.24
C SER A 335 -35.38 10.65 -5.37
N ARG A 336 -35.94 11.58 -4.58
CA ARG A 336 -35.20 12.61 -3.84
C ARG A 336 -34.21 12.01 -2.84
N GLU A 337 -34.64 11.04 -2.05
CA GLU A 337 -33.81 10.41 -1.03
C GLU A 337 -32.63 9.64 -1.65
N ALA A 338 -32.89 8.89 -2.72
CA ALA A 338 -31.86 8.16 -3.45
C ALA A 338 -30.84 9.09 -4.13
N LEU A 339 -31.28 10.19 -4.74
CA LEU A 339 -30.39 11.18 -5.33
C LEU A 339 -29.55 11.92 -4.28
N ALA A 340 -30.15 12.24 -3.12
CA ALA A 340 -29.41 12.80 -1.99
C ALA A 340 -28.34 11.84 -1.44
N GLU A 341 -28.64 10.54 -1.42
CA GLU A 341 -27.67 9.52 -1.02
C GLU A 341 -26.55 9.37 -2.06
N LEU A 342 -26.84 9.44 -3.37
CA LEU A 342 -25.79 9.46 -4.41
C LEU A 342 -24.80 10.62 -4.20
N ASP A 343 -25.30 11.81 -3.89
CA ASP A 343 -24.46 12.98 -3.61
C ASP A 343 -23.46 12.70 -2.46
N ARG A 344 -23.94 12.07 -1.37
CA ARG A 344 -23.12 11.69 -0.21
C ARG A 344 -22.11 10.59 -0.53
N ILE A 345 -22.49 9.59 -1.33
CA ILE A 345 -21.58 8.53 -1.77
C ILE A 345 -20.49 9.12 -2.66
N GLY A 346 -20.84 10.04 -3.57
CA GLY A 346 -19.93 10.71 -4.49
C GLY A 346 -18.76 11.38 -3.80
N TRP A 347 -19.03 12.25 -2.81
CA TRP A 347 -17.98 12.90 -2.01
C TRP A 347 -17.01 11.89 -1.38
N ASN A 348 -17.54 10.90 -0.65
CA ASN A 348 -16.73 9.93 0.08
C ASN A 348 -15.89 9.06 -0.87
N MET A 349 -16.47 8.67 -2.01
CA MET A 349 -15.79 7.88 -3.04
C MET A 349 -14.64 8.68 -3.66
N VAL A 350 -14.90 9.91 -4.13
CA VAL A 350 -13.87 10.75 -4.78
C VAL A 350 -12.70 11.03 -3.85
N CYS A 351 -12.96 11.32 -2.57
CA CYS A 351 -11.92 11.48 -1.56
C CYS A 351 -11.06 10.21 -1.43
N LYS A 352 -11.66 9.02 -1.39
CA LYS A 352 -10.92 7.75 -1.30
C LYS A 352 -10.27 7.33 -2.61
N THR A 353 -10.70 7.86 -3.75
CA THR A 353 -10.07 7.61 -5.05
C THR A 353 -8.80 8.44 -5.20
N TYR A 354 -8.90 9.77 -5.11
CA TYR A 354 -7.82 10.70 -5.45
C TYR A 354 -6.89 11.08 -4.31
N PHE A 355 -7.18 10.66 -3.08
CA PHE A 355 -6.37 10.99 -1.90
C PHE A 355 -5.97 9.75 -1.13
N ILE A 356 -4.95 9.81 -0.29
CA ILE A 356 -4.63 8.78 0.71
C ILE A 356 -4.57 9.50 2.07
N ASP A 357 -5.47 9.15 2.99
CA ASP A 357 -5.63 9.86 4.27
C ASP A 357 -5.70 11.40 4.10
N GLY A 358 -6.45 11.87 3.09
CA GLY A 358 -6.61 13.29 2.79
C GLY A 358 -5.45 13.94 2.03
N HIS A 359 -4.40 13.20 1.66
CA HIS A 359 -3.33 13.71 0.80
C HIS A 359 -3.53 13.38 -0.66
N VAL A 360 -3.44 14.41 -1.52
CA VAL A 360 -3.57 14.26 -2.96
C VAL A 360 -2.62 13.21 -3.54
N LEU A 361 -3.17 12.32 -4.36
CA LEU A 361 -2.44 11.30 -5.11
C LEU A 361 -1.88 11.87 -6.43
N PHE A 362 -2.74 12.53 -7.23
CA PHE A 362 -2.40 13.14 -8.51
C PHE A 362 -3.21 14.41 -8.78
N HIS A 363 -2.58 15.40 -9.40
CA HIS A 363 -3.25 16.56 -9.99
C HIS A 363 -3.54 16.33 -11.48
N GLY A 364 -4.38 15.33 -11.80
CA GLY A 364 -4.87 15.00 -13.16
C GLY A 364 -3.84 14.78 -14.28
N ASN A 365 -2.53 14.88 -14.00
CA ASN A 365 -1.39 14.68 -14.89
C ASN A 365 -0.70 13.36 -14.50
N TYR A 366 -1.16 12.27 -15.10
CA TYR A 366 -0.63 10.94 -14.85
C TYR A 366 0.63 10.69 -15.68
N CYS A 367 1.80 10.84 -15.06
CA CYS A 367 3.07 10.37 -15.61
C CYS A 367 4.07 10.05 -14.48
N MET A 368 5.09 9.24 -14.79
CA MET A 368 6.10 8.83 -13.81
C MET A 368 6.80 10.01 -13.14
N LYS A 369 7.07 11.08 -13.90
CA LYS A 369 7.72 12.28 -13.37
C LYS A 369 6.86 12.96 -12.30
N TYR A 370 5.53 13.00 -12.47
CA TYR A 370 4.62 13.55 -11.46
C TYR A 370 4.51 12.63 -10.24
N LEU A 371 4.46 11.31 -10.44
CA LEU A 371 4.45 10.33 -9.35
C LEU A 371 5.67 10.48 -8.44
N LYS A 372 6.87 10.60 -9.04
CA LYS A 372 8.11 10.91 -8.32
C LYS A 372 8.06 12.29 -7.66
N ALA A 373 7.48 13.28 -8.35
CA ALA A 373 7.30 14.63 -7.82
C ALA A 373 6.36 14.69 -6.60
N GLY A 374 5.37 13.79 -6.54
CA GLY A 374 4.29 13.80 -5.55
C GLY A 374 4.69 13.32 -4.17
N PHE A 375 5.87 12.66 -4.01
CA PHE A 375 6.50 12.13 -2.78
C PHE A 375 5.63 11.22 -1.86
N ILE A 376 4.31 11.21 -2.03
CA ILE A 376 3.32 10.68 -1.09
C ILE A 376 3.47 9.18 -0.93
N PHE A 377 3.69 8.46 -2.04
CA PHE A 377 3.97 7.03 -2.03
C PHE A 377 5.27 6.67 -1.30
N ALA A 378 6.29 7.50 -1.42
CA ALA A 378 7.55 7.29 -0.73
C ALA A 378 7.43 7.54 0.78
N LEU A 379 6.47 8.37 1.22
CA LEU A 379 6.13 8.50 2.63
C LEU A 379 5.39 7.29 3.19
N PHE A 380 4.69 6.50 2.37
CA PHE A 380 3.95 5.29 2.77
C PHE A 380 4.78 4.00 2.90
N ALA A 381 6.09 4.07 2.69
CA ALA A 381 6.97 2.95 3.00
C ALA A 381 7.04 2.71 4.52
N GLU A 382 6.94 1.45 4.96
CA GLU A 382 6.63 1.07 6.34
C GLU A 382 7.66 1.62 7.37
N GLY A 383 7.16 1.95 8.56
CA GLY A 383 7.90 2.65 9.61
C GLY A 383 7.27 4.00 9.89
N ARG A 384 7.18 4.40 11.16
CA ARG A 384 6.41 5.58 11.67
C ARG A 384 6.91 6.92 11.10
N ARG A 385 6.63 7.19 9.83
CA ARG A 385 6.88 8.46 9.15
C ARG A 385 5.70 9.41 9.39
N THR A 386 5.99 10.70 9.32
CA THR A 386 4.99 11.74 9.43
C THR A 386 4.92 12.50 8.13
N LEU A 387 3.76 13.08 7.83
CA LEU A 387 3.61 13.87 6.61
C LEU A 387 4.42 15.18 6.69
N ALA A 388 4.84 15.57 7.91
CA ALA A 388 5.85 16.62 8.14
C ALA A 388 7.19 16.35 7.44
N ASP A 389 7.54 15.08 7.20
CA ASP A 389 8.78 14.69 6.54
C ASP A 389 8.82 15.13 5.05
N GLY A 390 7.66 15.47 4.46
CA GLY A 390 7.51 15.97 3.08
C GLY A 390 7.93 17.44 2.87
N LYS A 391 8.41 18.14 3.91
CA LYS A 391 9.02 19.49 3.86
C LYS A 391 8.20 20.55 3.08
N GLY A 392 6.88 20.56 3.21
CA GLY A 392 6.03 21.69 2.81
C GLY A 392 5.42 21.61 1.40
N ILE A 393 5.56 20.51 0.68
CA ILE A 393 4.78 20.25 -0.55
C ILE A 393 3.50 19.54 -0.11
N TRP A 394 2.30 20.10 -0.33
CA TRP A 394 0.97 19.51 -0.04
C TRP A 394 0.79 18.85 1.35
N SER A 395 1.64 19.18 2.32
CA SER A 395 1.73 18.52 3.62
C SER A 395 1.06 19.42 4.65
N ILE A 396 -0.26 19.51 4.57
CA ILE A 396 -1.05 20.32 5.50
C ILE A 396 -1.46 19.50 6.74
N LEU A 397 -1.47 18.18 6.61
CA LEU A 397 -1.76 17.27 7.71
C LEU A 397 -0.45 16.77 8.34
N THR A 398 0.51 17.67 8.58
CA THR A 398 1.85 17.33 9.14
C THR A 398 1.77 16.66 10.51
N ASP A 399 0.68 16.88 11.22
CA ASP A 399 0.33 16.27 12.50
C ASP A 399 -0.11 14.80 12.36
N ARG A 400 -0.44 14.34 11.15
CA ARG A 400 -0.84 12.95 10.88
C ARG A 400 0.35 12.03 10.62
N LYS A 401 0.11 10.76 10.93
CA LYS A 401 1.02 9.67 10.60
C LYS A 401 0.61 9.06 9.28
N THR A 402 1.62 8.69 8.51
CA THR A 402 1.48 7.86 7.32
C THR A 402 0.71 6.56 7.61
N PRO A 403 -0.44 6.27 6.94
CA PRO A 403 -1.09 4.96 6.98
C PRO A 403 -0.20 3.84 6.46
N GLY A 404 -0.36 2.63 7.00
CA GLY A 404 0.32 1.44 6.51
C GLY A 404 -0.26 0.93 5.19
N ARG A 405 0.52 0.14 4.42
CA ARG A 405 0.14 -0.40 3.10
C ARG A 405 -1.24 -1.07 3.09
N ALA A 406 -1.56 -1.85 4.12
CA ALA A 406 -2.86 -2.52 4.25
C ALA A 406 -4.02 -1.52 4.36
N ALA A 407 -3.87 -0.45 5.14
CA ALA A 407 -4.89 0.58 5.30
C ALA A 407 -5.09 1.37 4.01
N ILE A 408 -4.00 1.63 3.26
CA ILE A 408 -4.07 2.28 1.94
C ILE A 408 -4.85 1.41 0.95
N LEU A 409 -4.54 0.12 0.87
CA LEU A 409 -5.27 -0.80 -0.01
C LEU A 409 -6.73 -0.91 0.38
N GLU A 410 -7.03 -1.00 1.68
CA GLU A 410 -8.40 -1.02 2.19
C GLU A 410 -9.18 0.26 1.81
N GLU A 411 -8.55 1.43 1.93
CA GLU A 411 -9.15 2.69 1.51
C GLU A 411 -9.52 2.70 0.01
N LYS A 412 -8.63 2.14 -0.84
CA LYS A 412 -8.90 2.02 -2.29
C LYS A 412 -9.97 0.99 -2.62
N GLU A 413 -10.04 -0.11 -1.88
CA GLU A 413 -11.16 -1.05 -2.04
C GLU A 413 -12.49 -0.44 -1.61
N GLN A 414 -12.51 0.32 -0.50
CA GLN A 414 -13.70 1.04 -0.07
C GLN A 414 -14.18 2.04 -1.15
N ALA A 415 -13.25 2.70 -1.85
CA ALA A 415 -13.59 3.58 -2.97
C ALA A 415 -14.33 2.81 -4.09
N VAL A 416 -13.84 1.62 -4.47
CA VAL A 416 -14.48 0.77 -5.49
C VAL A 416 -15.88 0.34 -5.05
N VAL A 417 -16.03 -0.09 -3.79
CA VAL A 417 -17.33 -0.47 -3.22
C VAL A 417 -18.31 0.71 -3.28
N LEU A 418 -17.88 1.92 -2.92
CA LEU A 418 -18.74 3.11 -3.00
C LEU A 418 -19.12 3.45 -4.44
N ALA A 419 -18.18 3.32 -5.39
CA ALA A 419 -18.47 3.54 -6.81
C ALA A 419 -19.50 2.53 -7.36
N ASP A 420 -19.36 1.25 -7.00
CA ASP A 420 -20.30 0.20 -7.40
C ASP A 420 -21.68 0.41 -6.77
N ASN A 421 -21.73 0.77 -5.48
CA ASN A 421 -22.99 1.09 -4.79
C ASN A 421 -23.72 2.27 -5.43
N GLY A 422 -23.00 3.34 -5.78
CA GLY A 422 -23.60 4.48 -6.47
C GLY A 422 -24.09 4.12 -7.86
N LEU A 423 -23.39 3.26 -8.61
CA LEU A 423 -23.89 2.76 -9.89
C LEU A 423 -25.17 1.92 -9.75
N VAL A 424 -25.25 1.05 -8.74
CA VAL A 424 -26.45 0.26 -8.45
C VAL A 424 -27.62 1.18 -8.12
N LEU A 425 -27.40 2.15 -7.23
CA LEU A 425 -28.41 3.12 -6.85
C LEU A 425 -28.86 3.96 -8.05
N LEU A 426 -27.94 4.45 -8.87
CA LEU A 426 -28.28 5.21 -10.09
C LEU A 426 -29.14 4.39 -11.06
N ARG A 427 -28.78 3.11 -11.30
CA ARG A 427 -29.55 2.22 -12.17
C ARG A 427 -30.95 1.93 -11.64
N SER A 428 -31.17 1.98 -10.33
CA SER A 428 -32.48 1.79 -9.72
C SER A 428 -33.45 2.97 -9.92
N LEU A 429 -32.94 4.15 -10.30
CA LEU A 429 -33.74 5.37 -10.43
C LEU A 429 -34.42 5.54 -11.79
N GLU A 430 -34.24 4.60 -12.73
CA GLU A 430 -34.81 4.61 -14.08
C GLU A 430 -34.68 5.98 -14.80
N LEU A 431 -33.56 6.68 -14.57
CA LEU A 431 -33.30 7.98 -15.20
C LEU A 431 -33.17 7.85 -16.73
N PRO A 432 -33.46 8.93 -17.48
CA PRO A 432 -33.26 8.92 -18.93
C PRO A 432 -31.82 8.55 -19.31
N ALA A 433 -31.64 7.76 -20.37
CA ALA A 433 -30.32 7.29 -20.79
C ALA A 433 -29.33 8.41 -21.16
N ASN A 434 -29.83 9.61 -21.48
CA ASN A 434 -29.03 10.81 -21.77
C ASN A 434 -28.76 11.67 -20.53
N ASP A 435 -29.15 11.23 -19.33
CA ASP A 435 -28.84 11.92 -18.09
C ASP A 435 -27.33 11.89 -17.84
N PHE A 436 -26.73 13.07 -17.65
CA PHE A 436 -25.28 13.22 -17.52
C PHE A 436 -24.73 12.46 -16.30
N ARG A 437 -25.56 12.15 -15.29
CA ARG A 437 -25.16 11.37 -14.11
C ARG A 437 -24.75 9.95 -14.48
N HIS A 438 -25.34 9.36 -15.52
CA HIS A 438 -24.90 8.06 -16.04
C HIS A 438 -23.42 8.10 -16.42
N ARG A 439 -23.03 9.07 -17.26
CA ARG A 439 -21.64 9.25 -17.67
C ARG A 439 -20.70 9.44 -16.48
N LEU A 440 -21.10 10.25 -15.48
CA LEU A 440 -20.25 10.53 -14.33
C LEU A 440 -20.02 9.31 -13.44
N TRP A 441 -21.07 8.53 -13.16
CA TRP A 441 -20.94 7.32 -12.35
C TRP A 441 -20.26 6.17 -13.10
N GLU A 442 -20.42 6.09 -14.42
CA GLU A 442 -19.65 5.17 -15.27
C GLU A 442 -18.15 5.51 -15.22
N ASN A 443 -17.80 6.79 -15.43
CA ASN A 443 -16.43 7.28 -15.24
C ASN A 443 -15.92 6.97 -13.83
N ALA A 444 -16.75 7.15 -12.79
CA ALA A 444 -16.36 6.92 -11.41
C ALA A 444 -15.90 5.48 -11.16
N ALA A 445 -16.66 4.50 -11.65
CA ALA A 445 -16.32 3.10 -11.48
C ALA A 445 -15.03 2.74 -12.23
N VAL A 446 -14.86 3.25 -13.45
CA VAL A 446 -13.65 3.04 -14.26
C VAL A 446 -12.42 3.64 -13.59
N VAL A 447 -12.48 4.92 -13.24
CA VAL A 447 -11.36 5.66 -12.66
C VAL A 447 -10.96 5.08 -11.31
N THR A 448 -11.93 4.75 -10.45
CA THR A 448 -11.66 4.26 -9.09
C THR A 448 -10.96 2.90 -9.12
N ARG A 449 -11.41 1.99 -9.99
CA ARG A 449 -10.74 0.71 -10.22
C ARG A 449 -9.34 0.90 -10.80
N ALA A 450 -9.19 1.80 -11.77
CA ALA A 450 -7.90 2.05 -12.40
C ALA A 450 -6.86 2.63 -11.41
N VAL A 451 -7.27 3.57 -10.55
CA VAL A 451 -6.41 4.14 -9.51
C VAL A 451 -6.01 3.09 -8.48
N ARG A 452 -6.92 2.20 -8.09
CA ARG A 452 -6.62 1.08 -7.20
C ARG A 452 -5.52 0.18 -7.76
N GLU A 453 -5.59 -0.18 -9.04
CA GLU A 453 -4.58 -1.03 -9.69
C GLU A 453 -3.18 -0.37 -9.70
N LEU A 454 -3.12 0.92 -10.02
CA LEU A 454 -1.87 1.67 -9.91
C LEU A 454 -1.29 1.61 -8.50
N VAL A 455 -2.12 1.84 -7.47
CA VAL A 455 -1.67 1.80 -6.07
C VAL A 455 -1.13 0.41 -5.70
N ARG A 456 -1.75 -0.67 -6.19
CA ARG A 456 -1.24 -2.04 -6.01
C ARG A 456 0.14 -2.22 -6.65
N CYS A 457 0.34 -1.76 -7.89
CA CYS A 457 1.65 -1.80 -8.55
C CYS A 457 2.73 -1.04 -7.77
N ILE A 458 2.41 0.14 -7.26
CA ILE A 458 3.35 0.95 -6.49
C ILE A 458 3.70 0.27 -5.16
N ILE A 459 2.72 -0.31 -4.47
CA ILE A 459 2.99 -1.09 -3.24
C ILE A 459 3.92 -2.26 -3.54
N ALA A 460 3.67 -3.01 -4.62
CA ALA A 460 4.53 -4.10 -5.05
C ALA A 460 5.95 -3.63 -5.39
N TYR A 461 6.10 -2.45 -6.00
CA TYR A 461 7.41 -1.80 -6.23
C TYR A 461 8.16 -1.59 -4.91
N PHE A 462 7.49 -1.06 -3.88
CA PHE A 462 8.11 -0.85 -2.57
C PHE A 462 8.44 -2.16 -1.85
N ASP A 463 7.54 -3.15 -1.92
CA ASP A 463 7.78 -4.46 -1.32
C ASP A 463 9.02 -5.12 -1.93
N ASP A 464 9.17 -5.13 -3.25
CA ASP A 464 10.36 -5.67 -3.92
C ASP A 464 11.64 -4.87 -3.63
N MET A 465 11.55 -3.53 -3.54
CA MET A 465 12.70 -2.68 -3.17
C MET A 465 13.15 -2.92 -1.73
N GLU A 466 12.21 -3.06 -0.80
CA GLU A 466 12.49 -3.29 0.62
C GLU A 466 12.94 -4.72 0.91
N TRP A 467 12.47 -5.68 0.12
CA TRP A 467 12.89 -7.09 0.18
C TRP A 467 14.15 -7.35 -0.65
N GLU A 468 14.70 -6.31 -1.29
CA GLU A 468 15.90 -6.35 -2.13
C GLU A 468 15.83 -7.46 -3.19
N LYS A 469 14.69 -7.56 -3.90
CA LYS A 469 14.45 -8.56 -4.95
C LYS A 469 14.89 -8.01 -6.31
N PRO A 470 16.09 -8.35 -6.82
CA PRO A 470 16.59 -7.79 -8.10
C PRO A 470 15.73 -8.18 -9.30
N ASP A 471 14.99 -9.29 -9.20
CA ASP A 471 14.07 -9.77 -10.23
C ASP A 471 12.63 -9.27 -10.10
N PHE A 472 12.34 -8.49 -9.03
CA PHE A 472 11.08 -7.81 -8.75
C PHE A 472 9.80 -8.63 -9.07
N PRO A 473 9.67 -9.84 -8.48
CA PRO A 473 8.60 -10.77 -8.80
C PRO A 473 7.20 -10.24 -8.44
N HIS A 474 7.06 -9.47 -7.35
CA HIS A 474 5.76 -8.93 -6.94
C HIS A 474 5.32 -7.82 -7.89
N LEU A 475 6.22 -6.92 -8.24
CA LEU A 475 5.97 -5.85 -9.20
C LEU A 475 5.63 -6.41 -10.58
N LYS A 476 6.39 -7.40 -11.08
CA LYS A 476 6.08 -8.06 -12.36
C LYS A 476 4.68 -8.65 -12.35
N ALA A 477 4.37 -9.47 -11.34
CA ALA A 477 3.06 -10.12 -11.23
C ALA A 477 1.92 -9.09 -11.16
N GLN A 478 2.09 -8.06 -10.33
CA GLN A 478 1.05 -7.05 -10.12
C GLN A 478 0.87 -6.14 -11.34
N VAL A 479 1.94 -5.74 -12.03
CA VAL A 479 1.84 -4.97 -13.28
C VAL A 479 1.11 -5.78 -14.35
N MET A 480 1.44 -7.06 -14.51
CA MET A 480 0.76 -7.91 -15.49
C MET A 480 -0.75 -8.05 -15.19
N ALA A 481 -1.12 -8.29 -13.92
CA ALA A 481 -2.52 -8.33 -13.51
C ALA A 481 -3.24 -6.99 -13.73
N SER A 482 -2.57 -5.88 -13.41
CA SER A 482 -3.14 -4.53 -13.56
C SER A 482 -3.34 -4.16 -15.02
N LEU A 483 -2.42 -4.55 -15.92
CA LEU A 483 -2.56 -4.34 -17.36
C LEU A 483 -3.76 -5.11 -17.94
N GLN A 484 -3.99 -6.34 -17.48
CA GLN A 484 -5.18 -7.12 -17.88
C GLN A 484 -6.47 -6.44 -17.41
N GLU A 485 -6.47 -5.89 -16.19
CA GLU A 485 -7.63 -5.15 -15.68
C GLU A 485 -7.84 -3.85 -16.45
N PHE A 486 -6.77 -3.12 -16.81
CA PHE A 486 -6.89 -1.93 -17.66
C PHE A 486 -7.45 -2.26 -19.05
N ASP A 487 -7.02 -3.35 -19.68
CA ASP A 487 -7.58 -3.82 -20.95
C ASP A 487 -9.08 -4.13 -20.82
N ARG A 488 -9.48 -4.76 -19.71
CA ARG A 488 -10.89 -5.04 -19.41
C ARG A 488 -11.71 -3.77 -19.22
N LEU A 489 -11.17 -2.78 -18.51
CA LEU A 489 -11.84 -1.50 -18.25
C LEU A 489 -11.96 -0.64 -19.51
N ALA A 490 -10.95 -0.64 -20.37
CA ALA A 490 -10.98 0.10 -21.64
C ALA A 490 -11.78 -0.61 -22.74
N GLY A 491 -12.03 -1.92 -22.60
CA GLY A 491 -12.67 -2.74 -23.64
C GLY A 491 -11.77 -3.03 -24.85
N HIS A 492 -10.50 -2.64 -24.78
CA HIS A 492 -9.47 -2.90 -25.80
C HIS A 492 -8.08 -2.92 -25.14
N PRO A 493 -7.07 -3.51 -25.80
CA PRO A 493 -5.69 -3.43 -25.33
C PRO A 493 -5.26 -1.97 -25.16
N VAL A 494 -4.85 -1.59 -23.95
CA VAL A 494 -4.50 -0.21 -23.63
C VAL A 494 -3.14 0.15 -24.21
N LYS A 495 -3.03 1.31 -24.84
CA LYS A 495 -1.79 1.73 -25.50
C LYS A 495 -0.81 2.31 -24.48
N SER A 496 0.46 2.45 -24.88
CA SER A 496 1.41 3.25 -24.12
C SER A 496 1.41 4.67 -24.66
N VAL A 497 1.12 5.64 -23.79
CA VAL A 497 1.06 7.05 -24.15
C VAL A 497 2.17 7.79 -23.40
N LYS A 498 3.23 8.16 -24.12
CA LYS A 498 4.26 9.04 -23.55
C LYS A 498 3.72 10.44 -23.43
N ARG A 499 3.18 10.77 -22.25
CA ARG A 499 2.87 12.15 -21.88
C ARG A 499 4.14 12.81 -21.37
N VAL A 500 4.62 13.80 -22.12
CA VAL A 500 5.65 14.70 -21.61
C VAL A 500 5.09 15.33 -20.35
N PHE A 501 5.79 15.20 -19.22
CA PHE A 501 5.46 16.03 -18.08
C PHE A 501 5.66 17.47 -18.50
N VAL A 502 4.54 18.15 -18.57
CA VAL A 502 4.50 19.59 -18.71
C VAL A 502 4.46 20.05 -17.26
N ASN A 503 5.47 20.80 -16.81
CA ASN A 503 5.25 21.58 -15.58
C ASN A 503 3.99 22.44 -15.83
N GLY A 504 3.24 22.84 -14.80
CA GLY A 504 1.97 23.60 -15.01
C GLY A 504 2.10 24.89 -15.85
N MET A 505 3.31 25.23 -16.29
CA MET A 505 3.74 26.45 -16.96
C MET A 505 4.06 26.21 -18.45
N GLU A 506 4.43 25.00 -18.86
CA GLU A 506 4.91 24.69 -20.21
C GLU A 506 3.76 24.40 -21.19
N HIS A 507 4.00 24.69 -22.46
CA HIS A 507 2.98 24.60 -23.52
C HIS A 507 2.81 23.15 -23.96
N ARG A 508 1.74 22.47 -23.51
CA ARG A 508 1.05 21.33 -24.16
C ARG A 508 -0.04 20.73 -23.26
N LEU A 509 -0.86 21.56 -22.63
CA LEU A 509 -1.91 21.08 -21.74
C LEU A 509 -3.17 20.66 -22.53
N LYS A 510 -3.20 19.36 -22.84
CA LYS A 510 -4.37 18.47 -22.98
C LYS A 510 -5.37 18.73 -24.11
N GLU A 511 -5.64 17.66 -24.85
CA GLU A 511 -6.62 17.62 -25.93
C GLU A 511 -8.04 17.57 -25.33
N ILE A 512 -8.90 18.48 -25.80
CA ILE A 512 -10.25 18.72 -25.24
C ILE A 512 -11.24 17.58 -25.57
N ASN A 513 -10.85 16.59 -26.38
CA ASN A 513 -11.73 15.52 -26.89
C ASN A 513 -11.20 14.10 -26.61
N CYS A 514 -10.66 13.84 -25.42
CA CYS A 514 -10.22 12.50 -25.03
C CYS A 514 -11.25 11.76 -24.17
N SER A 515 -11.37 10.44 -24.35
CA SER A 515 -12.23 9.60 -23.51
C SER A 515 -11.66 9.45 -22.10
N ILE A 516 -12.43 8.93 -21.13
CA ILE A 516 -11.92 8.73 -19.76
C ILE A 516 -10.79 7.68 -19.74
N GLU A 517 -10.85 6.72 -20.66
CA GLU A 517 -9.82 5.71 -20.91
C GLU A 517 -8.50 6.37 -21.34
N GLU A 518 -8.54 7.24 -22.36
CA GLU A 518 -7.37 7.99 -22.82
C GLU A 518 -6.87 9.00 -21.77
N LEU A 519 -7.78 9.56 -20.98
CA LEU A 519 -7.43 10.56 -19.98
C LEU A 519 -6.72 9.95 -18.76
N VAL A 520 -7.18 8.78 -18.33
CA VAL A 520 -6.80 8.14 -17.05
C VAL A 520 -6.18 6.76 -17.27
N ILE A 521 -6.88 5.82 -17.92
CA ILE A 521 -6.45 4.42 -18.00
C ILE A 521 -5.13 4.27 -18.76
N GLU A 522 -5.03 4.79 -19.99
CA GLU A 522 -3.81 4.62 -20.80
C GLU A 522 -2.59 5.25 -20.12
N PRO A 523 -2.67 6.48 -19.53
CA PRO A 523 -1.57 7.03 -18.75
C PRO A 523 -1.20 6.20 -17.51
N LEU A 524 -2.18 5.68 -16.76
CA LEU A 524 -1.91 4.84 -15.59
C LEU A 524 -1.26 3.51 -15.99
N ALA A 525 -1.70 2.91 -17.09
CA ALA A 525 -1.09 1.72 -17.68
C ALA A 525 0.35 2.01 -18.14
N THR A 526 0.62 3.18 -18.73
CA THR A 526 1.98 3.61 -19.05
C THR A 526 2.84 3.72 -17.81
N ILE A 527 2.36 4.34 -16.72
CA ILE A 527 3.12 4.39 -15.46
C ILE A 527 3.44 2.98 -14.96
N CYS A 528 2.46 2.06 -14.98
CA CYS A 528 2.69 0.68 -14.54
C CYS A 528 3.77 -0.03 -15.36
N ARG A 529 3.85 0.22 -16.67
CA ARG A 529 4.93 -0.29 -17.53
C ARG A 529 6.27 0.38 -17.21
N GLU A 530 6.26 1.70 -17.05
CA GLU A 530 7.47 2.47 -16.70
C GLU A 530 8.04 2.05 -15.33
N LEU A 531 7.21 1.56 -14.39
CA LEU A 531 7.71 0.98 -13.12
C LEU A 531 8.63 -0.23 -13.36
N LEU A 532 8.40 -1.04 -14.41
CA LEU A 532 9.25 -2.18 -14.75
C LEU A 532 10.62 -1.77 -15.30
N GLU A 533 10.75 -0.55 -15.83
CA GLU A 533 12.02 0.04 -16.25
C GLU A 533 12.70 0.78 -15.09
N GLU A 534 11.90 1.49 -14.28
CA GLU A 534 12.38 2.30 -13.17
C GLU A 534 12.94 1.45 -12.03
N PHE A 535 12.30 0.32 -11.71
CA PHE A 535 12.73 -0.57 -10.64
C PHE A 535 14.19 -1.05 -10.82
N PRO A 536 14.55 -1.73 -11.93
CA PRO A 536 15.91 -2.24 -12.08
C PRO A 536 16.95 -1.10 -12.12
N ALA A 537 16.59 0.04 -12.70
CA ALA A 537 17.48 1.20 -12.73
C ALA A 537 17.75 1.78 -11.33
N GLU A 538 16.71 1.95 -10.52
CA GLU A 538 16.86 2.42 -9.14
C GLU A 538 17.59 1.41 -8.27
N TYR A 539 17.29 0.12 -8.43
CA TYR A 539 17.96 -0.96 -7.72
C TYR A 539 19.47 -0.95 -8.02
N ALA A 540 19.84 -0.92 -9.31
CA ALA A 540 21.23 -0.84 -9.75
C ALA A 540 21.93 0.45 -9.27
N ALA A 541 21.24 1.59 -9.26
CA ALA A 541 21.77 2.84 -8.72
C ALA A 541 22.04 2.74 -7.21
N LYS A 542 21.14 2.10 -6.43
CA LYS A 542 21.35 1.86 -5.01
C LYS A 542 22.53 0.94 -4.75
N GLU A 543 22.66 -0.16 -5.50
CA GLU A 543 23.83 -1.04 -5.42
C GLU A 543 25.12 -0.31 -5.76
N ARG A 544 25.11 0.50 -6.82
CA ARG A 544 26.28 1.26 -7.28
C ARG A 544 26.70 2.35 -6.30
N PHE A 545 25.77 3.17 -5.82
CA PHE A 545 26.10 4.42 -5.12
C PHE A 545 25.95 4.33 -3.60
N LEU A 546 24.97 3.57 -3.09
CA LEU A 546 24.67 3.50 -1.66
C LEU A 546 25.37 2.37 -0.92
N THR A 547 25.99 1.42 -1.63
CA THR A 547 26.73 0.33 -0.98
C THR A 547 27.88 0.88 -0.13
N GLY A 548 27.82 0.64 1.19
CA GLY A 548 28.86 1.06 2.13
C GLY A 548 28.86 2.54 2.50
N CYS A 549 27.78 3.29 2.20
CA CYS A 549 27.59 4.64 2.73
C CYS A 549 27.09 4.62 4.19
N GLU A 550 27.34 5.70 4.94
CA GLU A 550 26.71 5.94 6.23
C GLU A 550 25.24 6.34 6.03
N ASP A 551 25.01 7.18 5.02
CA ASP A 551 23.69 7.57 4.53
C ASP A 551 23.82 8.07 3.08
N GLY A 552 22.72 8.05 2.34
CA GLY A 552 22.70 8.53 0.97
C GLY A 552 21.33 8.48 0.33
N ILE A 553 21.22 9.22 -0.77
CA ILE A 553 19.99 9.44 -1.53
C ILE A 553 20.29 9.21 -3.00
N ILE A 554 19.47 8.38 -3.67
CA ILE A 554 19.41 8.34 -5.13
C ILE A 554 18.48 9.47 -5.59
N THR A 555 19.04 10.48 -6.26
CA THR A 555 18.26 11.66 -6.66
C THR A 555 17.35 11.31 -7.83
N GLY A 556 16.04 11.51 -7.66
CA GLY A 556 15.04 11.19 -8.68
C GLY A 556 14.55 9.73 -8.69
N GLY A 557 14.99 8.91 -7.73
CA GLY A 557 14.43 7.58 -7.47
C GLY A 557 13.13 7.67 -6.65
N ILE A 558 12.19 6.78 -6.90
CA ILE A 558 10.88 6.72 -6.25
C ILE A 558 11.02 6.59 -4.73
N THR A 559 11.98 5.82 -4.23
CA THR A 559 12.05 5.50 -2.79
C THR A 559 12.74 6.57 -1.92
N ASP A 560 13.60 7.42 -2.51
CA ASP A 560 14.41 8.38 -1.77
C ASP A 560 13.97 9.84 -1.98
N ASP A 561 13.16 10.15 -3.01
CA ASP A 561 12.87 11.53 -3.42
C ASP A 561 12.10 12.36 -2.37
N TRP A 562 11.40 11.71 -1.43
CA TRP A 562 10.78 12.38 -0.27
C TRP A 562 11.79 13.10 0.63
N ARG A 563 13.05 12.68 0.63
CA ARG A 563 14.12 13.29 1.45
C ARG A 563 14.64 14.61 0.87
N ILE A 564 14.17 14.99 -0.32
CA ILE A 564 14.66 16.12 -1.09
C ILE A 564 13.63 17.26 -1.09
N ALA A 565 13.97 18.35 -0.41
CA ALA A 565 13.25 19.62 -0.43
C ALA A 565 13.41 20.33 -1.78
N ARG A 566 12.32 20.94 -2.29
CA ARG A 566 12.24 21.63 -3.58
C ARG A 566 11.04 22.56 -3.70
N TYR A 567 11.04 23.40 -4.74
CA TYR A 567 9.82 24.02 -5.27
C TYR A 567 8.99 23.00 -6.06
N MET A 568 7.67 23.02 -5.88
CA MET A 568 6.72 22.04 -6.43
C MET A 568 6.85 21.86 -7.95
N HIS A 569 7.00 22.95 -8.70
CA HIS A 569 7.10 22.95 -10.15
C HIS A 569 8.54 22.73 -10.69
N ALA A 570 9.53 22.69 -9.81
CA ALA A 570 10.93 22.43 -10.16
C ALA A 570 11.28 20.93 -10.16
N SER A 571 10.29 20.01 -10.07
CA SER A 571 10.57 18.57 -10.08
C SER A 571 11.01 18.08 -11.47
N HIS A 572 12.24 17.57 -11.55
CA HIS A 572 12.88 17.04 -12.76
C HIS A 572 13.40 15.62 -12.57
N ALA A 573 12.78 14.86 -11.66
CA ALA A 573 13.12 13.47 -11.37
C ALA A 573 12.79 12.57 -12.57
N VAL A 574 13.80 12.10 -13.28
CA VAL A 574 13.64 11.28 -14.50
C VAL A 574 14.71 10.21 -14.57
N LEU A 575 14.45 9.17 -15.35
CA LEU A 575 15.48 8.26 -15.79
C LEU A 575 16.30 8.94 -16.89
N TYR A 576 17.61 9.11 -16.67
CA TYR A 576 18.55 9.67 -17.64
C TYR A 576 19.74 8.72 -17.76
N ASN A 577 20.08 8.31 -18.99
CA ASN A 577 21.11 7.32 -19.28
C ASN A 577 20.95 6.02 -18.43
N GLY A 578 19.70 5.57 -18.24
CA GLY A 578 19.39 4.37 -17.47
C GLY A 578 19.56 4.50 -15.95
N LEU A 579 19.77 5.70 -15.42
CA LEU A 579 19.85 5.96 -13.98
C LEU A 579 18.79 6.97 -13.53
N PRO A 580 18.22 6.81 -12.33
CA PRO A 580 17.42 7.86 -11.73
C PRO A 580 18.28 9.10 -11.52
N SER A 581 17.75 10.26 -11.93
CA SER A 581 18.50 11.51 -11.92
C SER A 581 17.59 12.71 -11.67
N ARG A 582 18.20 13.85 -11.32
CA ARG A 582 17.47 15.09 -11.10
C ARG A 582 18.29 16.35 -11.39
N LEU A 583 17.65 17.36 -11.98
CA LEU A 583 18.22 18.69 -12.20
C LEU A 583 18.03 19.62 -10.98
N ALA A 584 19.01 20.48 -10.72
CA ALA A 584 18.88 21.62 -9.81
C ALA A 584 18.45 22.88 -10.59
N GLY A 585 17.14 23.02 -10.81
CA GLY A 585 16.51 24.16 -11.50
C GLY A 585 16.26 23.97 -13.00
N ASN A 586 15.62 24.95 -13.62
CA ASN A 586 15.39 25.06 -15.07
C ASN A 586 15.12 26.53 -15.47
N ARG A 587 14.86 26.82 -16.75
CA ARG A 587 14.59 28.21 -17.22
C ARG A 587 13.42 28.90 -16.51
N VAL A 588 12.40 28.14 -16.13
CA VAL A 588 11.19 28.63 -15.47
C VAL A 588 11.42 28.87 -13.97
N PHE A 589 12.26 28.06 -13.33
CA PHE A 589 12.68 28.14 -11.93
C PHE A 589 14.21 28.18 -11.87
N PRO A 590 14.83 29.30 -12.30
CA PRO A 590 16.27 29.35 -12.52
C PRO A 590 17.08 29.30 -11.21
N ASN A 591 16.50 29.64 -10.07
CA ASN A 591 17.13 29.44 -8.75
C ASN A 591 16.76 28.09 -8.08
N GLY A 592 16.21 27.14 -8.84
CA GLY A 592 15.85 25.84 -8.29
C GLY A 592 17.05 25.12 -7.67
N PHE A 593 16.80 24.43 -6.57
CA PHE A 593 17.83 23.74 -5.80
C PHE A 593 17.38 22.32 -5.44
N ILE A 594 18.36 21.51 -5.06
CA ILE A 594 18.15 20.20 -4.42
C ILE A 594 18.68 20.31 -3.01
N GLU A 595 17.80 20.24 -2.01
CA GLU A 595 18.19 20.33 -0.60
C GLU A 595 17.81 19.06 0.15
N MET A 596 18.71 18.57 0.99
CA MET A 596 18.54 17.32 1.73
C MET A 596 19.30 17.32 3.05
N THR A 597 18.94 16.35 3.89
CA THR A 597 19.62 16.09 5.16
C THR A 597 20.12 14.66 5.17
N LEU A 598 21.40 14.48 5.50
CA LEU A 598 22.08 13.18 5.54
C LEU A 598 22.73 12.97 6.90
N LYS A 599 22.84 11.73 7.37
CA LYS A 599 23.70 11.41 8.52
C LYS A 599 25.14 11.77 8.20
N ARG A 600 25.86 12.34 9.17
CA ARG A 600 27.25 12.74 9.00
C ARG A 600 28.16 11.52 8.88
N GLY A 601 28.97 11.51 7.82
CA GLY A 601 30.16 10.65 7.70
C GLY A 601 31.45 11.47 7.83
N LYS A 602 32.59 10.87 7.47
CA LYS A 602 33.90 11.54 7.32
C LYS A 602 34.08 12.29 6.00
N GLU A 603 33.30 11.96 4.98
CA GLU A 603 33.31 12.63 3.68
C GLU A 603 31.90 12.65 3.07
N LEU A 604 31.62 13.70 2.30
CA LEU A 604 30.46 13.86 1.42
C LEU A 604 30.89 13.56 -0.01
N VAL A 605 30.15 12.72 -0.72
CA VAL A 605 30.39 12.38 -2.12
C VAL A 605 29.13 12.65 -2.93
N ILE A 606 29.28 13.36 -4.05
CA ILE A 606 28.19 13.75 -4.96
C ILE A 606 28.49 13.14 -6.33
N PHE A 607 27.48 12.50 -6.91
CA PHE A 607 27.53 11.91 -8.25
C PHE A 607 26.62 12.70 -9.19
N GLY A 608 27.11 13.10 -10.35
CA GLY A 608 26.34 13.84 -11.34
C GLY A 608 26.83 13.65 -12.77
N GLU A 609 26.15 14.32 -13.68
CA GLU A 609 26.45 14.30 -15.12
C GLU A 609 27.39 15.45 -15.49
N VAL A 610 28.33 15.21 -16.42
CA VAL A 610 29.38 16.18 -16.80
C VAL A 610 29.24 16.70 -18.24
N GLU A 611 28.47 16.02 -19.09
CA GLU A 611 28.33 16.38 -20.50
C GLU A 611 27.73 17.79 -20.70
N GLU A 612 26.70 18.13 -19.93
CA GLU A 612 26.10 19.46 -19.99
C GLU A 612 26.97 20.49 -19.25
N THR A 613 27.30 20.21 -17.98
CA THR A 613 28.14 21.08 -17.15
C THR A 613 28.80 20.26 -16.03
N ASP A 614 30.06 20.57 -15.74
CA ASP A 614 30.84 19.95 -14.67
C ASP A 614 30.92 20.81 -13.40
N VAL A 615 30.33 22.01 -13.38
CA VAL A 615 30.41 22.97 -12.27
C VAL A 615 29.05 23.20 -11.60
N PHE A 616 29.05 23.35 -10.28
CA PHE A 616 27.85 23.63 -9.50
C PHE A 616 28.21 24.36 -8.19
N THR A 617 27.20 24.88 -7.49
CA THR A 617 27.38 25.42 -6.14
C THR A 617 26.90 24.40 -5.12
N LEU A 618 27.74 24.08 -4.15
CA LEU A 618 27.39 23.30 -2.97
C LEU A 618 27.26 24.24 -1.76
N ILE A 619 26.18 24.13 -1.01
CA ILE A 619 26.06 24.70 0.33
C ILE A 619 26.00 23.54 1.32
N CYS A 620 27.02 23.41 2.16
CA CYS A 620 27.12 22.34 3.16
C CYS A 620 27.16 22.97 4.55
N ASN A 621 26.19 22.65 5.42
CA ASN A 621 26.05 23.29 6.74
C ASN A 621 26.10 24.84 6.71
N GLY A 622 25.54 25.45 5.65
CA GLY A 622 25.54 26.90 5.45
C GLY A 622 26.78 27.48 4.76
N GLU A 623 27.85 26.70 4.60
CA GLU A 623 29.07 27.12 3.90
C GLU A 623 28.92 26.94 2.39
N ARG A 624 29.11 28.03 1.62
CA ARG A 624 29.02 28.04 0.15
C ARG A 624 30.36 27.69 -0.49
N ILE A 625 30.37 26.65 -1.31
CA ILE A 625 31.56 26.06 -1.95
C ILE A 625 31.33 26.01 -3.47
N ALA A 626 32.28 26.54 -4.23
CA ALA A 626 32.33 26.32 -5.68
C ALA A 626 32.80 24.88 -5.94
N ALA A 627 31.94 24.05 -6.52
CA ALA A 627 32.18 22.63 -6.70
C ALA A 627 32.31 22.28 -8.20
N LYS A 628 33.14 21.27 -8.47
CA LYS A 628 33.40 20.78 -9.82
C LYS A 628 33.51 19.25 -9.82
N PHE A 629 32.78 18.58 -10.68
CA PHE A 629 32.91 17.14 -10.90
C PHE A 629 34.25 16.79 -11.55
N ASP A 630 34.80 15.63 -11.20
CA ASP A 630 35.91 15.03 -11.94
C ASP A 630 35.43 14.40 -13.27
N GLY A 631 36.35 13.83 -14.05
CA GLY A 631 36.02 13.20 -15.35
C GLY A 631 35.09 11.98 -15.27
N ASN A 632 34.80 11.47 -14.07
CA ASN A 632 33.86 10.39 -13.82
C ASN A 632 32.53 10.88 -13.23
N GLY A 633 32.32 12.19 -13.14
CA GLY A 633 31.11 12.78 -12.54
C GLY A 633 31.08 12.71 -11.01
N ILE A 634 32.24 12.69 -10.35
CA ILE A 634 32.34 12.57 -8.89
C ILE A 634 32.90 13.85 -8.28
N PHE A 635 32.27 14.33 -7.21
CA PHE A 635 32.80 15.37 -6.34
C PHE A 635 32.90 14.84 -4.90
N THR A 636 34.01 15.11 -4.21
CA THR A 636 34.24 14.66 -2.83
C THR A 636 34.66 15.83 -1.94
N LEU A 637 34.04 15.94 -0.76
CA LEU A 637 34.35 16.93 0.27
C LEU A 637 34.62 16.22 1.61
N PRO A 638 35.83 16.30 2.17
CA PRO A 638 36.11 15.85 3.54
C PRO A 638 35.27 16.64 4.55
N LEU A 639 34.67 15.94 5.52
CA LEU A 639 33.89 16.56 6.59
C LEU A 639 34.70 16.54 7.89
N PRO A 640 35.00 17.71 8.50
CA PRO A 640 35.71 17.75 9.77
C PRO A 640 34.88 17.11 10.91
N PRO A 641 35.54 16.61 11.97
CA PRO A 641 34.84 16.10 13.16
C PRO A 641 33.87 17.15 13.74
N SER A 642 32.66 16.73 14.07
CA SER A 642 31.62 17.58 14.67
C SER A 642 30.73 16.75 15.59
N VAL A 643 30.10 17.41 16.58
CA VAL A 643 29.08 16.81 17.45
C VAL A 643 27.73 16.63 16.73
N GLU A 644 27.53 17.33 15.60
CA GLU A 644 26.30 17.24 14.82
C GLU A 644 26.18 15.89 14.11
N LYS A 645 25.08 15.18 14.38
CA LYS A 645 24.81 13.85 13.80
C LYS A 645 24.45 13.88 12.31
N ASN A 646 24.05 15.02 11.78
CA ASN A 646 23.59 15.20 10.41
C ASN A 646 24.32 16.35 9.70
N ILE A 647 24.30 16.37 8.37
CA ILE A 647 24.66 17.50 7.52
C ILE A 647 23.44 17.99 6.74
N SER A 648 23.36 19.29 6.51
CA SER A 648 22.47 19.88 5.50
C SER A 648 23.26 20.08 4.21
N VAL A 649 22.72 19.58 3.10
CA VAL A 649 23.32 19.70 1.78
C VAL A 649 22.33 20.37 0.85
N ARG A 650 22.76 21.45 0.18
CA ARG A 650 21.99 22.13 -0.85
C ARG A 650 22.84 22.30 -2.11
N LEU A 651 22.26 21.93 -3.25
CA LEU A 651 22.91 21.94 -4.57
C LEU A 651 22.19 22.95 -5.47
N GLU A 652 22.96 23.84 -6.08
CA GLU A 652 22.46 24.91 -6.95
C GLU A 652 23.27 24.96 -8.25
N LYS A 653 22.70 25.57 -9.29
CA LYS A 653 23.44 25.83 -10.54
C LYS A 653 24.62 26.78 -10.32
N SER A 654 25.62 26.69 -11.18
CA SER A 654 26.68 27.69 -11.33
C SER A 654 26.74 28.13 -12.79
N GLY A 655 26.57 29.42 -13.06
CA GLY A 655 26.51 29.95 -14.43
C GLY A 655 25.20 29.66 -15.19
N LYS A 656 25.33 29.36 -16.50
CA LYS A 656 24.21 29.33 -17.47
C LYS A 656 23.52 27.97 -17.64
N LYS A 657 24.11 26.87 -17.16
CA LYS A 657 23.60 25.49 -17.35
C LYS A 657 23.15 24.88 -16.01
N TYR A 658 22.17 23.97 -16.06
CA TYR A 658 21.58 23.34 -14.88
C TYR A 658 22.24 21.97 -14.63
N PRO A 659 22.91 21.76 -13.48
CA PRO A 659 23.57 20.49 -13.20
C PRO A 659 22.57 19.38 -12.90
N ARG A 660 22.89 18.16 -13.36
CA ARG A 660 22.14 16.93 -13.08
C ARG A 660 22.89 16.06 -12.09
N PHE A 661 22.17 15.56 -11.09
CA PHE A 661 22.69 14.71 -10.04
C PHE A 661 22.07 13.31 -10.13
N TYR A 662 22.84 12.29 -9.76
CA TYR A 662 22.42 10.89 -9.68
C TYR A 662 22.32 10.41 -8.23
N ALA A 663 23.27 10.80 -7.36
CA ALA A 663 23.26 10.42 -5.95
C ALA A 663 24.08 11.37 -5.08
N VAL A 664 23.72 11.46 -3.80
CA VAL A 664 24.46 12.21 -2.76
C VAL A 664 24.61 11.32 -1.54
N VAL A 665 25.84 11.09 -1.07
CA VAL A 665 26.13 10.12 -0.01
C VAL A 665 27.17 10.62 0.98
N THR A 666 27.15 10.09 2.21
CA THR A 666 28.23 10.27 3.20
C THR A 666 28.91 8.94 3.51
N ARG A 667 30.21 8.95 3.82
CA ARG A 667 31.01 7.73 4.05
C ARG A 667 31.97 7.87 5.23
N ASN A 668 32.34 6.75 5.87
CA ASN A 668 33.37 6.69 6.91
C ASN A 668 34.63 5.98 6.38
N LYS A 669 35.81 6.63 6.37
CA LYS A 669 37.11 5.95 6.14
C LYS A 669 37.30 4.86 7.20
N GLY A 670 37.19 3.59 6.79
CA GLY A 670 37.19 2.40 7.67
C GLY A 670 36.05 1.45 7.31
N TRP A 671 36.26 0.68 6.23
CA TRP A 671 35.22 -0.03 5.50
C TRP A 671 34.81 -1.34 6.18
N ARG A 672 33.51 -1.54 6.36
CA ARG A 672 32.85 -2.85 6.28
C ARG A 672 31.56 -2.65 5.50
N LYS A 673 31.31 -3.54 4.53
CA LYS A 673 30.06 -3.63 3.77
C LYS A 673 28.92 -3.78 4.78
N LYS A 674 28.24 -2.69 5.16
CA LYS A 674 26.93 -2.81 5.80
C LYS A 674 26.00 -3.19 4.66
N LYS A 675 25.68 -4.48 4.57
CA LYS A 675 24.44 -4.92 3.90
C LYS A 675 23.35 -4.03 4.47
N ARG A 676 22.65 -3.29 3.60
CA ARG A 676 21.29 -2.88 3.92
C ARG A 676 20.56 -4.22 4.09
N ILE A 677 20.05 -4.46 5.29
CA ILE A 677 19.44 -5.75 5.64
C ILE A 677 17.96 -5.52 5.40
N PRO A 678 17.32 -6.22 4.45
CA PRO A 678 15.87 -6.22 4.29
C PRO A 678 15.22 -6.40 5.65
N LEU A 679 14.10 -5.70 5.90
CA LEU A 679 13.38 -5.85 7.16
C LEU A 679 13.02 -7.32 7.42
N PHE A 680 12.73 -8.02 6.31
CA PHE A 680 12.44 -9.43 6.19
C PHE A 680 13.18 -9.97 4.96
N THR A 681 14.04 -10.98 5.11
CA THR A 681 14.71 -11.63 3.95
C THR A 681 14.37 -13.11 3.93
N SER A 682 13.76 -13.61 2.85
CA SER A 682 13.56 -15.05 2.60
C SER A 682 14.83 -15.72 2.06
N ARG A 683 14.89 -17.05 2.07
CA ARG A 683 15.92 -17.80 1.34
C ARG A 683 15.45 -18.14 -0.08
N ASP A 684 15.82 -17.36 -1.09
CA ASP A 684 15.40 -17.64 -2.47
C ASP A 684 16.33 -18.61 -3.22
N THR A 685 17.11 -19.41 -2.50
CA THR A 685 18.03 -20.36 -3.12
C THR A 685 17.36 -21.72 -3.29
N VAL A 686 17.85 -22.50 -4.25
CA VAL A 686 17.57 -23.94 -4.28
C VAL A 686 18.07 -24.54 -2.96
N MET A 687 17.21 -25.30 -2.30
CA MET A 687 17.55 -26.01 -1.08
C MET A 687 18.57 -27.11 -1.42
N PRO A 688 19.75 -27.14 -0.77
CA PRO A 688 20.67 -28.26 -0.92
C PRO A 688 20.01 -29.53 -0.37
N LYS A 689 19.93 -30.61 -1.14
CA LYS A 689 19.21 -31.83 -0.74
C LYS A 689 19.80 -32.48 0.52
N GLU A 690 21.08 -32.25 0.78
CA GLU A 690 21.85 -32.85 1.88
C GLU A 690 21.44 -32.29 3.26
N VAL A 691 20.73 -31.16 3.29
CA VAL A 691 20.28 -30.53 4.55
C VAL A 691 19.02 -31.16 5.13
N VAL A 692 18.33 -31.99 4.35
CA VAL A 692 17.14 -32.75 4.75
C VAL A 692 17.43 -34.26 4.67
N PRO A 693 16.67 -35.11 5.37
CA PRO A 693 16.75 -36.54 5.18
C PRO A 693 16.36 -36.94 3.76
N GLU A 694 17.00 -37.97 3.22
CA GLU A 694 16.75 -38.46 1.88
C GLU A 694 15.85 -39.70 1.94
N PRO A 695 14.58 -39.62 1.51
CA PRO A 695 13.69 -40.77 1.48
C PRO A 695 14.07 -41.73 0.33
N VAL A 696 13.93 -43.02 0.59
CA VAL A 696 14.01 -44.09 -0.40
C VAL A 696 12.62 -44.70 -0.50
N TYR A 697 11.97 -44.65 -1.66
CA TYR A 697 10.62 -45.17 -1.81
C TYR A 697 10.30 -45.53 -3.27
N ASP A 698 10.47 -46.80 -3.61
CA ASP A 698 10.34 -47.29 -5.01
C ASP A 698 8.90 -47.57 -5.44
N GLU A 699 7.96 -47.59 -4.49
CA GLU A 699 6.55 -47.87 -4.77
C GLU A 699 5.87 -46.69 -5.47
N ASN A 700 6.19 -45.45 -5.09
CA ASN A 700 5.70 -44.24 -5.74
C ASN A 700 6.75 -43.12 -5.77
N PRO A 701 7.61 -43.07 -6.82
CA PRO A 701 8.65 -42.05 -6.94
C PRO A 701 8.12 -40.60 -6.94
N GLY A 702 6.88 -40.39 -7.38
CA GLY A 702 6.25 -39.07 -7.39
C GLY A 702 6.03 -38.49 -5.98
N TRP A 703 5.91 -39.32 -4.95
CA TRP A 703 5.83 -38.82 -3.56
C TRP A 703 7.17 -38.32 -3.06
N VAL A 704 8.28 -38.88 -3.56
CA VAL A 704 9.62 -38.35 -3.29
C VAL A 704 9.80 -36.99 -3.97
N GLU A 705 9.26 -36.79 -5.17
CA GLU A 705 9.23 -35.47 -5.83
C GLU A 705 8.46 -34.45 -4.99
N LEU A 706 7.26 -34.81 -4.54
CA LEU A 706 6.43 -33.95 -3.68
C LEU A 706 7.12 -33.65 -2.33
N TYR A 707 7.80 -34.63 -1.72
CA TYR A 707 8.60 -34.44 -0.51
C TYR A 707 9.66 -33.34 -0.69
N TYR A 708 10.43 -33.39 -1.79
CA TYR A 708 11.42 -32.37 -2.08
C TYR A 708 10.79 -31.03 -2.44
N ALA A 709 9.66 -31.02 -3.15
CA ALA A 709 8.91 -29.79 -3.43
C ALA A 709 8.42 -29.12 -2.13
N ALA A 710 7.96 -29.91 -1.15
CA ALA A 710 7.55 -29.41 0.16
C ALA A 710 8.70 -28.82 0.95
N TRP A 711 9.85 -29.50 0.99
CA TRP A 711 11.05 -28.97 1.64
C TRP A 711 11.61 -27.73 0.95
N GLN A 712 11.57 -27.69 -0.39
CA GLN A 712 11.96 -26.50 -1.15
C GLN A 712 11.03 -25.32 -0.84
N SER A 713 9.72 -25.55 -0.78
CA SER A 713 8.75 -24.52 -0.39
C SER A 713 8.99 -24.08 1.07
N ALA A 714 9.22 -24.99 2.01
CA ALA A 714 9.60 -24.64 3.38
C ALA A 714 10.91 -23.83 3.45
N TRP A 715 11.87 -24.13 2.57
CA TRP A 715 13.18 -23.45 2.54
C TRP A 715 13.03 -21.99 2.14
N THR A 716 12.22 -21.70 1.13
CA THR A 716 11.91 -20.33 0.71
C THR A 716 11.11 -19.56 1.74
N HIS A 717 10.48 -20.26 2.68
CA HIS A 717 9.73 -19.71 3.80
C HIS A 717 10.54 -19.53 5.09
N ILE A 718 11.87 -19.66 5.03
CA ILE A 718 12.78 -19.24 6.10
C ILE A 718 13.06 -17.74 5.96
N PHE A 719 12.59 -16.95 6.91
CA PHE A 719 12.71 -15.50 6.91
C PHE A 719 13.73 -15.03 7.95
N SER A 720 14.43 -13.93 7.65
CA SER A 720 15.29 -13.21 8.59
C SER A 720 14.73 -11.83 8.92
N CYS A 721 14.50 -11.51 10.19
CA CYS A 721 14.05 -10.18 10.63
C CYS A 721 14.93 -9.63 11.74
N ARG A 722 15.59 -8.49 11.49
CA ARG A 722 16.48 -7.85 12.48
C ARG A 722 15.78 -7.29 13.73
N TYR A 723 14.45 -7.19 13.71
CA TYR A 723 13.65 -6.72 14.85
C TYR A 723 12.89 -7.85 15.54
N ALA A 724 12.92 -9.08 15.00
CA ALA A 724 12.40 -10.24 15.67
C ALA A 724 13.37 -10.68 16.79
N PRO A 725 12.85 -11.16 17.94
CA PRO A 725 13.69 -11.72 19.01
C PRO A 725 14.62 -12.83 18.52
N VAL A 726 14.12 -13.68 17.61
CA VAL A 726 14.90 -14.60 16.80
C VAL A 726 14.77 -14.18 15.34
N SER A 727 15.91 -13.79 14.77
CA SER A 727 15.96 -13.26 13.40
C SER A 727 15.56 -14.31 12.37
N LEU A 728 16.15 -15.51 12.39
CA LEU A 728 15.78 -16.60 11.49
C LEU A 728 14.58 -17.37 12.04
N TYR A 729 13.46 -17.36 11.33
CA TYR A 729 12.24 -18.04 11.73
C TYR A 729 11.47 -18.57 10.50
N MET A 730 10.57 -19.53 10.73
CA MET A 730 9.66 -20.07 9.72
C MET A 730 8.45 -19.14 9.59
N ASN A 731 8.14 -18.70 8.37
CA ASN A 731 6.89 -17.99 8.07
C ASN A 731 5.92 -18.94 7.36
N GLU A 732 4.65 -18.88 7.74
CA GLU A 732 3.58 -19.73 7.20
C GLU A 732 3.19 -19.43 5.74
N GLY A 733 3.73 -18.39 5.11
CA GLY A 733 3.41 -17.98 3.74
C GLY A 733 2.19 -17.06 3.65
N ILE A 734 1.77 -16.46 4.78
CA ILE A 734 0.58 -15.59 4.86
C ILE A 734 0.95 -14.10 4.75
N ARG A 735 1.67 -13.56 5.74
CA ARG A 735 2.19 -12.19 5.76
C ARG A 735 3.49 -12.11 6.55
N CYS A 736 4.55 -11.56 5.95
CA CYS A 736 5.90 -11.53 6.53
C CYS A 736 6.07 -10.73 7.84
N HIS A 737 5.13 -9.83 8.19
CA HIS A 737 5.17 -9.05 9.44
C HIS A 737 4.28 -9.62 10.55
N LYS A 738 3.69 -10.80 10.34
CA LYS A 738 2.83 -11.49 11.32
C LYS A 738 3.28 -12.93 11.51
N ILE A 739 2.94 -13.48 12.68
CA ILE A 739 3.15 -14.89 13.02
C ILE A 739 1.89 -15.46 13.68
N TRP A 740 1.63 -16.74 13.43
CA TRP A 740 0.49 -17.49 13.97
C TRP A 740 0.95 -18.66 14.83
N ILE A 741 0.32 -18.82 16.00
CA ILE A 741 0.77 -19.78 17.02
C ILE A 741 0.67 -21.20 16.50
N TRP A 742 -0.53 -21.64 16.09
CA TRP A 742 -0.73 -23.04 15.72
C TRP A 742 -0.01 -23.40 14.41
N ASP A 743 0.04 -22.49 13.42
CA ASP A 743 0.81 -22.67 12.18
C ASP A 743 2.27 -22.94 12.49
N THR A 744 2.88 -22.13 13.36
CA THR A 744 4.29 -22.28 13.72
C THR A 744 4.53 -23.58 14.47
N CYS A 745 3.61 -23.97 15.35
CA CYS A 745 3.68 -25.24 16.06
C CYS A 745 3.64 -26.42 15.06
N PHE A 746 2.70 -26.41 14.11
CA PHE A 746 2.58 -27.42 13.06
C PHE A 746 3.79 -27.43 12.11
N MET A 747 4.34 -26.28 11.75
CA MET A 747 5.56 -26.21 10.96
C MET A 747 6.74 -26.86 11.70
N ALA A 748 6.89 -26.58 12.98
CA ALA A 748 7.96 -27.14 13.79
C ALA A 748 7.93 -28.68 13.85
N HIS A 749 6.76 -29.31 13.72
CA HIS A 749 6.65 -30.78 13.68
C HIS A 749 7.32 -31.42 12.46
N PHE A 750 7.36 -30.78 11.30
CA PHE A 750 8.16 -31.27 10.17
C PHE A 750 9.60 -30.75 10.21
N CYS A 751 9.82 -29.49 10.65
CA CYS A 751 11.17 -28.91 10.74
C CYS A 751 12.12 -29.73 11.64
N ARG A 752 11.60 -30.47 12.62
CA ARG A 752 12.41 -31.30 13.53
C ARG A 752 13.33 -32.28 12.80
N TYR A 753 12.91 -32.80 11.65
CA TYR A 753 13.69 -33.73 10.84
C TYR A 753 14.90 -33.08 10.13
N ALA A 754 14.97 -31.75 10.13
CA ALA A 754 16.05 -30.95 9.55
C ALA A 754 16.37 -29.73 10.43
N ALA A 755 16.44 -29.94 11.75
CA ALA A 755 16.54 -28.88 12.76
C ALA A 755 17.77 -27.96 12.63
N ASP A 756 18.85 -28.43 11.99
CA ASP A 756 20.05 -27.64 11.73
C ASP A 756 19.85 -26.59 10.62
N ALA A 757 18.89 -26.83 9.73
CA ALA A 757 18.66 -26.03 8.53
C ALA A 757 17.39 -25.18 8.60
N PHE A 758 16.37 -25.66 9.32
CA PHE A 758 15.04 -25.05 9.42
C PHE A 758 14.75 -24.59 10.86
N PRO A 759 14.54 -23.29 11.10
CA PRO A 759 14.41 -22.72 12.44
C PRO A 759 13.02 -22.93 13.07
N GLY A 760 12.45 -24.13 12.99
CA GLY A 760 11.10 -24.43 13.46
C GLY A 760 10.94 -24.14 14.95
N ILE A 761 11.78 -24.76 15.80
CA ILE A 761 11.65 -24.60 17.25
C ILE A 761 12.07 -23.20 17.74
N GLN A 762 13.05 -22.58 17.08
CA GLN A 762 13.50 -21.22 17.38
C GLN A 762 12.41 -20.18 17.05
N SER A 763 11.53 -20.48 16.09
CA SER A 763 10.39 -19.61 15.77
C SER A 763 9.43 -19.44 16.95
N LEU A 764 9.32 -20.44 17.84
CA LEU A 764 8.49 -20.34 19.05
C LEU A 764 8.99 -19.26 20.03
N ASP A 765 10.29 -19.00 20.04
CA ASP A 765 10.90 -18.00 20.94
C ASP A 765 10.44 -16.56 20.59
N ASN A 766 9.94 -16.32 19.37
CA ASN A 766 9.31 -15.06 18.99
C ASN A 766 7.99 -14.83 19.73
N PHE A 767 7.17 -15.87 19.94
CA PHE A 767 5.95 -15.75 20.75
C PHE A 767 6.28 -15.59 22.23
N TYR A 768 7.17 -16.43 22.76
CA TYR A 768 7.55 -16.37 24.18
C TYR A 768 8.10 -14.99 24.56
N SER A 769 8.99 -14.45 23.74
CA SER A 769 9.60 -13.12 23.97
C SER A 769 8.58 -11.98 23.94
N VAL A 770 7.61 -12.04 23.03
CA VAL A 770 6.64 -10.96 22.81
C VAL A 770 5.51 -11.03 23.83
N MET A 771 4.94 -12.22 24.06
CA MET A 771 3.78 -12.41 24.93
C MET A 771 4.15 -12.45 26.41
N HIS A 772 5.26 -13.11 26.77
CA HIS A 772 5.58 -13.42 28.17
C HIS A 772 6.74 -12.62 28.75
N ASP A 773 7.61 -12.06 27.89
CA ASP A 773 8.71 -11.20 28.32
C ASP A 773 8.47 -9.71 27.99
N GLY A 774 7.34 -9.37 27.35
CA GLY A 774 6.95 -7.99 27.06
C GLY A 774 7.86 -7.25 26.07
N LYS A 775 8.64 -7.98 25.24
CA LYS A 775 9.50 -7.34 24.25
C LYS A 775 8.65 -6.72 23.14
N ASN A 776 8.81 -5.42 22.94
CA ASN A 776 8.22 -4.72 21.81
C ASN A 776 9.04 -5.01 20.55
N THR A 777 8.41 -5.67 19.57
CA THR A 777 9.03 -6.06 18.31
C THR A 777 8.17 -5.54 17.17
N GLY A 778 8.77 -5.37 15.99
CA GLY A 778 8.01 -5.04 14.78
C GLY A 778 7.11 -6.18 14.28
N LEU A 779 7.23 -7.38 14.88
CA LEU A 779 6.50 -8.59 14.50
C LEU A 779 5.23 -8.72 15.35
N LYS A 780 4.07 -8.87 14.71
CA LYS A 780 2.79 -9.00 15.42
C LYS A 780 2.37 -10.46 15.52
N VAL A 781 1.89 -10.85 16.69
CA VAL A 781 1.15 -12.12 16.85
C VAL A 781 -0.25 -11.90 16.26
N HIS A 782 -0.65 -12.73 15.29
CA HIS A 782 -1.93 -12.47 14.61
C HIS A 782 -3.11 -12.60 15.57
N ILE A 783 -3.28 -13.80 16.12
CA ILE A 783 -4.31 -14.19 17.10
C ILE A 783 -3.58 -14.77 18.33
N PRO A 784 -3.57 -14.08 19.47
CA PRO A 784 -2.77 -14.49 20.63
C PRO A 784 -3.37 -15.66 21.42
N ASP A 785 -4.66 -15.95 21.25
CA ASP A 785 -5.41 -17.04 21.88
C ASP A 785 -5.79 -18.14 20.88
N ASN A 786 -4.98 -18.31 19.83
CA ASN A 786 -5.05 -19.40 18.85
C ASN A 786 -4.59 -20.73 19.51
N PRO A 787 -4.90 -21.93 18.96
CA PRO A 787 -4.65 -23.21 19.64
C PRO A 787 -3.27 -23.29 20.33
N PRO A 788 -3.22 -23.51 21.66
CA PRO A 788 -2.02 -23.34 22.47
C PRO A 788 -1.12 -24.59 22.43
N LEU A 789 -0.57 -24.91 21.27
CA LEU A 789 0.11 -26.19 21.02
C LEU A 789 1.59 -26.25 21.43
N PHE A 790 2.12 -25.18 22.06
CA PHE A 790 3.54 -25.05 22.40
C PHE A 790 4.12 -26.27 23.12
N ALA A 791 3.46 -26.76 24.17
CA ALA A 791 4.00 -27.85 24.99
C ALA A 791 4.09 -29.17 24.20
N TRP A 792 3.10 -29.46 23.35
CA TRP A 792 3.13 -30.64 22.48
C TRP A 792 4.28 -30.57 21.48
N THR A 793 4.44 -29.42 20.82
CA THR A 793 5.52 -29.19 19.87
C THR A 793 6.90 -29.29 20.53
N GLU A 794 7.10 -28.68 21.70
CA GLU A 794 8.36 -28.75 22.46
C GLU A 794 8.68 -30.19 22.86
N TYR A 795 7.69 -30.98 23.32
CA TYR A 795 7.89 -32.38 23.66
C TYR A 795 8.30 -33.23 22.45
N GLU A 796 7.60 -33.05 21.32
CA GLU A 796 7.89 -33.76 20.08
C GLU A 796 9.27 -33.40 19.49
N TYR A 797 9.70 -32.15 19.62
CA TYR A 797 11.04 -31.70 19.22
C TYR A 797 12.13 -32.20 20.18
N PHE A 798 11.83 -32.22 21.48
CA PHE A 798 12.75 -32.72 22.51
C PHE A 798 13.03 -34.21 22.35
N LYS A 799 12.03 -35.04 22.03
CA LYS A 799 12.29 -36.46 21.72
C LYS A 799 13.30 -36.63 20.58
N HIS A 800 13.22 -35.78 19.55
CA HIS A 800 14.10 -35.87 18.39
C HIS A 800 15.53 -35.36 18.67
N THR A 801 15.65 -34.29 19.46
CA THR A 801 16.93 -33.57 19.69
C THR A 801 17.64 -33.96 20.98
N GLY A 802 16.89 -34.33 22.02
CA GLY A 802 17.40 -34.55 23.38
C GLY A 802 17.89 -33.28 24.09
N ASP A 803 17.56 -32.08 23.58
CA ASP A 803 18.03 -30.78 24.09
C ASP A 803 17.45 -30.46 25.48
N THR A 804 18.13 -30.95 26.51
CA THR A 804 17.72 -30.80 27.91
C THR A 804 17.87 -29.34 28.36
N GLU A 805 18.81 -28.60 27.78
CA GLU A 805 19.05 -27.21 28.13
C GLU A 805 17.87 -26.32 27.71
N ARG A 806 17.35 -26.53 26.48
CA ARG A 806 16.13 -25.85 26.04
C ARG A 806 14.96 -26.14 27.00
N ILE A 807 14.78 -27.39 27.41
CA ILE A 807 13.68 -27.76 28.31
C ILE A 807 13.83 -27.13 29.69
N ARG A 808 15.04 -27.15 30.29
CA ARG A 808 15.30 -26.45 31.57
C ARG A 808 14.99 -24.96 31.46
N ARG A 809 15.40 -24.31 30.37
CA ARG A 809 15.12 -22.90 30.11
C ARG A 809 13.62 -22.61 30.04
N ILE A 810 12.86 -23.37 29.24
CA ILE A 810 11.44 -23.06 29.03
C ILE A 810 10.53 -23.54 30.17
N LEU A 811 10.89 -24.59 30.90
CA LEU A 811 10.09 -25.12 32.01
C LEU A 811 10.49 -24.61 33.39
N LEU A 812 11.78 -24.46 33.68
CA LEU A 812 12.24 -24.16 35.05
C LEU A 812 12.56 -22.68 35.21
N GLU A 813 13.34 -22.13 34.28
CA GLU A 813 13.84 -20.75 34.37
C GLU A 813 12.78 -19.73 33.94
N ARG A 814 12.26 -19.87 32.72
CA ARG A 814 11.33 -18.92 32.11
C ARG A 814 9.87 -19.32 32.27
N ARG A 815 9.61 -20.60 32.56
CA ARG A 815 8.27 -21.18 32.77
C ARG A 815 7.27 -20.80 31.66
N TYR A 816 7.72 -20.70 30.41
CA TYR A 816 6.89 -20.17 29.31
C TYR A 816 5.64 -21.02 29.10
N LEU A 817 5.77 -22.34 29.15
CA LEU A 817 4.66 -23.27 28.93
C LEU A 817 3.61 -23.13 30.04
N GLN A 818 4.06 -23.08 31.30
CA GLN A 818 3.18 -22.88 32.46
C GLN A 818 2.52 -21.51 32.45
N ARG A 819 3.30 -20.44 32.17
CA ARG A 819 2.77 -19.08 32.08
C ARG A 819 1.72 -18.95 30.98
N HIS A 820 1.94 -19.57 29.82
CA HIS A 820 0.96 -19.54 28.74
C HIS A 820 -0.31 -20.34 29.07
N TYR A 821 -0.16 -21.50 29.69
CA TYR A 821 -1.30 -22.29 30.20
C TYR A 821 -2.17 -21.46 31.15
N HIS A 822 -1.58 -20.89 32.20
CA HIS A 822 -2.31 -20.07 33.17
C HIS A 822 -2.89 -18.80 32.53
N TRP A 823 -2.12 -18.12 31.68
CA TRP A 823 -2.58 -16.93 30.96
C TRP A 823 -3.86 -17.19 30.18
N LEU A 824 -3.96 -18.33 29.47
CA LEU A 824 -5.16 -18.65 28.69
C LEU A 824 -6.37 -18.97 29.59
N ASN A 825 -6.14 -19.64 30.72
CA ASN A 825 -7.21 -19.95 31.69
C ASN A 825 -7.72 -18.70 32.42
N GLU A 826 -6.89 -17.67 32.56
CA GLU A 826 -7.25 -16.39 33.19
C GLU A 826 -7.73 -15.34 32.18
N LEU A 827 -7.59 -15.62 30.89
CA LEU A 827 -7.90 -14.70 29.81
C LEU A 827 -9.39 -14.32 29.77
N LYS A 828 -9.64 -13.07 29.38
CA LYS A 828 -10.98 -12.56 29.05
C LYS A 828 -11.11 -12.27 27.57
N ALA A 829 -12.31 -12.47 27.05
CA ALA A 829 -12.65 -12.10 25.68
C ALA A 829 -12.63 -10.58 25.49
N GLY A 830 -12.33 -10.14 24.26
CA GLY A 830 -12.35 -8.74 23.84
C GLY A 830 -11.05 -7.96 24.10
N ILE A 831 -9.99 -8.59 24.64
CA ILE A 831 -8.74 -7.90 24.93
C ILE A 831 -7.89 -7.81 23.66
N LEU A 832 -7.56 -6.59 23.23
CA LEU A 832 -6.56 -6.34 22.18
C LEU A 832 -5.24 -5.92 22.81
N PHE A 833 -4.23 -6.79 22.73
CA PHE A 833 -2.88 -6.49 23.21
C PHE A 833 -2.09 -5.69 22.17
N ASP A 834 -1.19 -4.81 22.64
CA ASP A 834 -0.32 -4.01 21.76
C ASP A 834 0.52 -4.86 20.79
N TYR A 835 0.87 -6.08 21.17
CA TYR A 835 1.63 -7.00 20.33
C TYR A 835 0.78 -7.85 19.38
N ALA A 836 -0.54 -7.82 19.54
CA ALA A 836 -1.48 -8.61 18.77
C ALA A 836 -2.12 -7.79 17.63
N SER A 837 -2.65 -8.47 16.62
CA SER A 837 -3.44 -7.82 15.54
C SER A 837 -4.93 -8.17 15.59
N SER A 838 -5.36 -8.84 16.65
CA SER A 838 -6.73 -9.29 16.83
C SER A 838 -7.07 -9.35 18.32
N PRO A 839 -8.30 -8.98 18.70
CA PRO A 839 -8.76 -9.16 20.07
C PRO A 839 -8.92 -10.66 20.38
N THR A 840 -8.78 -11.01 21.65
CA THR A 840 -9.03 -12.35 22.18
C THR A 840 -10.52 -12.68 22.19
N ALA A 841 -10.86 -13.97 22.15
CA ALA A 841 -12.21 -14.48 22.35
C ALA A 841 -12.29 -15.63 23.37
N ALA A 842 -11.16 -16.28 23.70
CA ALA A 842 -11.15 -17.35 24.69
C ALA A 842 -11.50 -16.82 26.09
N GLU A 843 -12.40 -17.52 26.77
CA GLU A 843 -12.72 -17.31 28.18
C GLU A 843 -13.02 -18.65 28.86
N PHE A 844 -12.25 -18.98 29.89
CA PHE A 844 -12.50 -20.17 30.69
C PHE A 844 -13.63 -19.97 31.70
N VAL A 845 -14.56 -20.92 31.74
CA VAL A 845 -15.63 -20.97 32.73
C VAL A 845 -15.44 -22.22 33.60
N PRO A 846 -15.10 -22.06 34.90
CA PRO A 846 -14.85 -23.19 35.81
C PRO A 846 -16.00 -24.20 35.80
N GLY A 847 -15.66 -25.48 35.63
CA GLY A 847 -16.61 -26.60 35.58
C GLY A 847 -17.45 -26.69 34.30
N ARG A 848 -17.31 -25.75 33.35
CA ARG A 848 -18.08 -25.75 32.09
C ARG A 848 -17.19 -25.91 30.85
N GLY A 849 -15.97 -25.37 30.86
CA GLY A 849 -15.05 -25.37 29.71
C GLY A 849 -14.82 -23.97 29.15
N PHE A 850 -14.32 -23.88 27.91
CA PHE A 850 -13.99 -22.60 27.27
C PHE A 850 -15.08 -22.10 26.33
N LYS A 851 -15.40 -20.81 26.45
CA LYS A 851 -16.01 -20.05 25.34
C LYS A 851 -14.92 -19.64 24.38
N TRP A 852 -15.24 -19.57 23.09
CA TRP A 852 -14.28 -19.18 22.06
C TRP A 852 -14.99 -18.64 20.82
N HIS A 853 -14.32 -18.68 19.66
CA HIS A 853 -14.85 -18.22 18.39
C HIS A 853 -14.23 -19.00 17.24
N GLY A 854 -14.99 -19.35 16.20
CA GLY A 854 -14.52 -20.16 15.07
C GLY A 854 -13.19 -19.66 14.48
N GLY A 855 -13.09 -18.37 14.17
CA GLY A 855 -11.84 -17.79 13.65
C GLY A 855 -10.66 -17.71 14.62
N LYS A 856 -10.89 -17.83 15.93
CA LYS A 856 -9.82 -17.89 16.93
C LYS A 856 -9.37 -19.33 17.15
N ALA A 857 -10.31 -20.25 17.03
CA ALA A 857 -10.08 -21.70 16.99
C ALA A 857 -9.23 -22.17 15.80
N GLY A 858 -9.02 -21.30 14.81
CA GLY A 858 -8.40 -21.65 13.54
C GLY A 858 -9.40 -22.19 12.52
N MET A 859 -10.70 -22.23 12.86
CA MET A 859 -11.78 -22.80 12.05
C MET A 859 -12.82 -21.73 11.64
N ASP A 860 -12.41 -20.72 10.88
CA ASP A 860 -13.09 -19.43 10.73
C ASP A 860 -14.59 -19.41 10.36
N ASN A 861 -15.02 -20.24 9.42
CA ASN A 861 -16.41 -20.32 8.93
C ASN A 861 -17.04 -21.70 9.21
N THR A 862 -16.53 -22.40 10.23
CA THR A 862 -17.10 -23.66 10.65
C THR A 862 -18.57 -23.50 11.08
N PRO A 863 -19.47 -24.45 10.79
CA PRO A 863 -20.88 -24.33 11.17
C PRO A 863 -21.17 -24.67 12.64
N ARG A 864 -20.14 -24.80 13.48
CA ARG A 864 -20.29 -25.13 14.91
C ARG A 864 -21.12 -24.06 15.65
N GLY A 865 -21.90 -24.49 16.63
CA GLY A 865 -22.81 -23.61 17.37
C GLY A 865 -24.01 -23.15 16.55
N ASP A 866 -24.34 -23.88 15.48
CA ASP A 866 -25.35 -23.47 14.50
C ASP A 866 -25.06 -22.09 13.90
N ASP A 867 -23.79 -21.87 13.54
CA ASP A 867 -23.21 -20.60 13.09
C ASP A 867 -23.24 -19.46 14.15
N ASP A 868 -23.66 -19.75 15.39
CA ASP A 868 -23.50 -18.87 16.56
C ASP A 868 -22.42 -19.41 17.51
N TYR A 869 -21.19 -18.96 17.29
CA TYR A 869 -20.03 -19.32 18.11
C TYR A 869 -20.17 -18.96 19.59
N SER A 870 -20.99 -17.96 19.91
CA SER A 870 -21.19 -17.51 21.29
C SER A 870 -22.12 -18.42 22.08
N SER A 871 -22.76 -19.40 21.44
CA SER A 871 -23.74 -20.29 22.04
C SER A 871 -23.15 -21.61 22.57
N ILE A 872 -21.85 -21.86 22.39
CA ILE A 872 -21.22 -23.14 22.72
C ILE A 872 -19.95 -23.01 23.58
N TYR A 873 -19.70 -24.05 24.37
CA TYR A 873 -18.41 -24.40 24.92
C TYR A 873 -17.66 -25.32 23.95
N TYR A 874 -16.37 -25.07 23.80
CA TYR A 874 -15.50 -25.68 22.79
C TYR A 874 -14.76 -26.90 23.36
N VAL A 875 -14.97 -28.07 22.74
CA VAL A 875 -14.32 -29.33 23.16
C VAL A 875 -12.83 -29.37 22.85
N ASP A 876 -12.45 -28.79 21.72
CA ASP A 876 -11.08 -28.72 21.22
C ASP A 876 -10.17 -27.90 22.15
N LEU A 877 -10.53 -26.67 22.50
CA LEU A 877 -9.69 -25.85 23.37
C LEU A 877 -9.47 -26.50 24.75
N SER A 878 -10.53 -27.10 25.32
CA SER A 878 -10.44 -27.83 26.60
C SER A 878 -9.50 -29.05 26.48
N SER A 879 -9.58 -29.77 25.36
CA SER A 879 -8.70 -30.91 25.06
C SER A 879 -7.26 -30.47 24.78
N GLN A 880 -7.05 -29.33 24.13
CA GLN A 880 -5.73 -28.75 23.85
C GLN A 880 -5.05 -28.27 25.15
N GLN A 881 -5.82 -27.77 26.12
CA GLN A 881 -5.31 -27.47 27.46
C GLN A 881 -4.90 -28.75 28.20
N ALA A 882 -5.70 -29.81 28.15
CA ALA A 882 -5.30 -31.11 28.68
C ALA A 882 -4.01 -31.64 28.02
N LEU A 883 -3.92 -31.57 26.68
CA LEU A 883 -2.73 -31.93 25.93
C LEU A 883 -1.49 -31.13 26.39
N SER A 884 -1.66 -29.83 26.61
CA SER A 884 -0.58 -28.98 27.12
C SER A 884 -0.11 -29.39 28.52
N ALA A 885 -1.05 -29.62 29.46
CA ALA A 885 -0.70 -30.09 30.81
C ALA A 885 0.02 -31.45 30.78
N LEU A 886 -0.46 -32.38 29.96
CA LEU A 886 0.15 -33.70 29.78
C LEU A 886 1.59 -33.60 29.24
N ASN A 887 1.82 -32.76 28.24
CA ASN A 887 3.15 -32.59 27.66
C ASN A 887 4.11 -31.81 28.58
N ILE A 888 3.62 -30.87 29.39
CA ILE A 888 4.42 -30.25 30.45
C ILE A 888 4.86 -31.31 31.48
N ALA A 889 3.94 -32.18 31.91
CA ALA A 889 4.25 -33.27 32.82
C ALA A 889 5.32 -34.22 32.24
N ARG A 890 5.16 -34.62 30.97
CA ARG A 890 6.12 -35.48 30.25
C ARG A 890 7.49 -34.85 30.09
N LEU A 891 7.55 -33.56 29.76
CA LEU A 891 8.81 -32.84 29.65
C LEU A 891 9.52 -32.74 31.02
N ALA A 892 8.78 -32.45 32.09
CA ALA A 892 9.31 -32.41 33.45
C ALA A 892 9.87 -33.78 33.88
N GLU A 893 9.11 -34.86 33.65
CA GLU A 893 9.56 -36.23 33.92
C GLU A 893 10.85 -36.55 33.14
N ALA A 894 10.91 -36.19 31.85
CA ALA A 894 12.03 -36.52 30.98
C ALA A 894 13.35 -35.82 31.36
N ILE A 895 13.29 -34.73 32.15
CA ILE A 895 14.47 -34.04 32.71
C ILE A 895 14.68 -34.32 34.21
N GLY A 896 13.89 -35.23 34.80
CA GLY A 896 14.04 -35.68 36.20
C GLY A 896 13.27 -34.85 37.24
N GLU A 897 12.43 -33.90 36.82
CA GLU A 897 11.69 -32.99 37.71
C GLU A 897 10.37 -33.63 38.16
N THR A 898 10.48 -34.61 39.06
CA THR A 898 9.39 -35.53 39.44
C THR A 898 8.19 -34.82 40.09
N GLU A 899 8.42 -33.89 41.02
CA GLU A 899 7.33 -33.15 41.70
C GLU A 899 6.55 -32.26 40.73
N LEU A 900 7.27 -31.62 39.80
CA LEU A 900 6.66 -30.81 38.74
C LEU A 900 5.84 -31.70 37.81
N ALA A 901 6.36 -32.86 37.42
CA ALA A 901 5.65 -33.83 36.60
C ALA A 901 4.34 -34.28 37.26
N GLN A 902 4.38 -34.63 38.55
CA GLN A 902 3.19 -35.01 39.32
C GLN A 902 2.16 -33.87 39.39
N THR A 903 2.62 -32.64 39.61
CA THR A 903 1.75 -31.46 39.68
C THR A 903 0.99 -31.23 38.37
N TRP A 904 1.69 -31.27 37.24
CA TRP A 904 1.08 -31.06 35.92
C TRP A 904 0.27 -32.27 35.45
N PHE A 905 0.62 -33.48 35.87
CA PHE A 905 -0.19 -34.66 35.63
C PHE A 905 -1.53 -34.57 36.39
N ALA A 906 -1.52 -34.08 37.63
CA ALA A 906 -2.76 -33.83 38.37
C ALA A 906 -3.63 -32.75 37.69
N GLU A 907 -3.01 -31.72 37.10
CA GLU A 907 -3.75 -30.72 36.31
C GLU A 907 -4.34 -31.32 35.02
N TYR A 908 -3.59 -32.19 34.33
CA TYR A 908 -4.09 -32.96 33.20
C TYR A 908 -5.31 -33.81 33.58
N GLU A 909 -5.26 -34.54 34.70
CA GLU A 909 -6.38 -35.38 35.17
C GLU A 909 -7.64 -34.55 35.45
N LYS A 910 -7.51 -33.31 35.96
CA LYS A 910 -8.67 -32.40 36.11
C LYS A 910 -9.29 -32.03 34.75
N GLN A 911 -8.46 -31.69 33.77
CA GLN A 911 -8.95 -31.35 32.43
C GLN A 911 -9.55 -32.57 31.73
N LYS A 912 -8.94 -33.74 31.87
CA LYS A 912 -9.47 -35.02 31.38
C LYS A 912 -10.84 -35.34 31.97
N TYR A 913 -11.01 -35.14 33.27
CA TYR A 913 -12.31 -35.29 33.93
C TYR A 913 -13.34 -34.30 33.36
N LEU A 914 -12.99 -33.01 33.27
CA LEU A 914 -13.86 -31.98 32.69
C LEU A 914 -14.30 -32.34 31.28
N VAL A 915 -13.37 -32.79 30.42
CA VAL A 915 -13.70 -33.10 29.03
C VAL A 915 -14.65 -34.29 28.92
N ASN A 916 -14.39 -35.37 29.69
CA ASN A 916 -15.25 -36.54 29.71
C ASN A 916 -16.63 -36.27 30.31
N ASP A 917 -16.72 -35.43 31.34
CA ASP A 917 -18.01 -35.09 31.98
C ASP A 917 -18.88 -34.18 31.08
N ARG A 918 -18.26 -33.19 30.42
CA ARG A 918 -19.01 -32.11 29.76
C ARG A 918 -19.24 -32.32 28.27
N PHE A 919 -18.34 -33.02 27.58
CA PHE A 919 -18.34 -33.07 26.12
C PHE A 919 -18.58 -34.47 25.54
N TRP A 920 -18.54 -35.54 26.33
CA TRP A 920 -18.90 -36.88 25.81
C TRP A 920 -20.42 -37.08 25.77
N SER A 921 -20.97 -37.26 24.56
CA SER A 921 -22.36 -37.69 24.37
C SER A 921 -22.43 -39.20 24.31
N ALA A 922 -23.06 -39.82 25.32
CA ALA A 922 -23.32 -41.26 25.31
C ALA A 922 -24.36 -41.66 24.25
N ASP A 923 -25.30 -40.77 23.90
CA ASP A 923 -26.32 -41.07 22.90
C ASP A 923 -25.74 -41.05 21.48
N ASP A 924 -24.87 -40.08 21.19
CA ASP A 924 -24.25 -39.92 19.87
C ASP A 924 -22.90 -40.68 19.75
N GLN A 925 -22.42 -41.28 20.86
CA GLN A 925 -21.12 -41.96 20.98
C GLN A 925 -19.95 -41.11 20.45
N MET A 926 -19.95 -39.82 20.81
CA MET A 926 -19.04 -38.83 20.24
C MET A 926 -18.73 -37.71 21.24
N TYR A 927 -17.54 -37.13 21.14
CA TYR A 927 -17.25 -35.87 21.81
C TYR A 927 -17.83 -34.72 20.98
N LEU A 928 -18.68 -33.89 21.58
CA LEU A 928 -19.38 -32.80 20.90
C LEU A 928 -19.30 -31.53 21.74
N ASP A 929 -19.32 -30.39 21.07
CA ASP A 929 -19.46 -29.10 21.75
C ASP A 929 -20.74 -29.04 22.59
N ARG A 930 -20.70 -28.27 23.67
CA ARG A 930 -21.81 -28.18 24.62
C ARG A 930 -22.50 -26.82 24.48
N LYS A 931 -23.84 -26.79 24.39
CA LYS A 931 -24.57 -25.52 24.36
C LYS A 931 -24.48 -24.81 25.72
N ILE A 932 -24.27 -23.50 25.71
CA ILE A 932 -24.07 -22.67 26.92
C ILE A 932 -25.35 -22.56 27.75
N ASP A 933 -26.52 -22.61 27.09
CA ASP A 933 -27.82 -22.65 27.76
C ASP A 933 -28.11 -23.99 28.45
N GLU A 934 -27.20 -24.96 28.35
CA GLU A 934 -27.29 -26.30 28.90
C GLU A 934 -28.43 -27.16 28.34
N SER A 935 -29.02 -26.75 27.21
CA SER A 935 -30.07 -27.51 26.52
C SER A 935 -29.59 -28.84 25.93
N GLY A 936 -28.28 -29.05 25.80
CA GLY A 936 -27.68 -30.29 25.32
C GLY A 936 -26.39 -30.08 24.54
N PHE A 937 -26.11 -31.00 23.61
CA PHE A 937 -24.94 -30.95 22.72
C PHE A 937 -25.26 -30.21 21.41
N CYS A 938 -24.23 -29.57 20.86
CA CYS A 938 -24.22 -29.10 19.48
C CYS A 938 -23.87 -30.27 18.57
N LYS A 939 -24.81 -30.74 17.76
CA LYS A 939 -24.68 -31.96 16.95
C LYS A 939 -23.87 -31.80 15.66
N VAL A 940 -23.08 -30.74 15.56
CA VAL A 940 -22.20 -30.48 14.41
C VAL A 940 -20.90 -31.25 14.59
N LEU A 941 -20.77 -32.37 13.88
CA LEU A 941 -19.57 -33.20 13.93
C LEU A 941 -18.46 -32.59 13.06
N THR A 942 -17.35 -32.25 13.69
CA THR A 942 -16.12 -31.76 13.04
C THR A 942 -14.88 -32.49 13.58
N PRO A 943 -13.71 -32.38 12.92
CA PRO A 943 -12.45 -32.90 13.44
C PRO A 943 -12.09 -32.44 14.86
N ALA A 944 -12.64 -31.32 15.34
CA ALA A 944 -12.49 -30.85 16.71
C ALA A 944 -12.83 -31.93 17.77
N SER A 945 -13.76 -32.81 17.44
CA SER A 945 -14.22 -33.94 18.26
C SER A 945 -13.14 -35.00 18.51
N MET A 946 -12.03 -34.95 17.77
CA MET A 946 -10.97 -35.95 17.80
C MET A 946 -9.76 -35.53 18.66
N TRP A 947 -9.66 -34.27 19.06
CA TRP A 947 -8.62 -33.80 19.99
C TRP A 947 -8.51 -34.62 21.29
N PRO A 948 -9.61 -35.15 21.88
CA PRO A 948 -9.54 -36.05 23.03
C PRO A 948 -8.67 -37.30 22.81
N MET A 949 -8.55 -37.80 21.57
CA MET A 949 -7.67 -38.95 21.28
C MET A 949 -6.20 -38.56 21.42
N LEU A 950 -5.79 -37.44 20.82
CA LEU A 950 -4.40 -36.95 20.91
C LEU A 950 -4.04 -36.55 22.34
N ALA A 951 -5.00 -36.00 23.08
CA ALA A 951 -4.84 -35.66 24.49
C ALA A 951 -4.93 -36.89 25.43
N GLU A 952 -5.11 -38.10 24.90
CA GLU A 952 -5.19 -39.36 25.67
C GLU A 952 -6.33 -39.36 26.74
N ILE A 953 -7.39 -38.61 26.45
CA ILE A 953 -8.58 -38.46 27.31
C ILE A 953 -9.55 -39.62 27.11
N ALA A 954 -9.72 -40.04 25.85
CA ALA A 954 -10.71 -41.03 25.45
C ALA A 954 -10.38 -42.43 25.97
N ALA A 955 -11.36 -43.09 26.57
CA ALA A 955 -11.29 -44.50 26.94
C ALA A 955 -11.33 -45.41 25.71
N PRO A 956 -10.86 -46.67 25.79
CA PRO A 956 -10.78 -47.57 24.63
C PRO A 956 -12.08 -47.73 23.83
N GLY A 957 -13.24 -47.83 24.48
CA GLY A 957 -14.53 -47.90 23.79
C GLY A 957 -14.94 -46.60 23.09
N GLN A 958 -14.54 -45.45 23.63
CA GLN A 958 -14.74 -44.14 23.01
C GLN A 958 -13.84 -44.00 21.77
N VAL A 959 -12.58 -44.47 21.86
CA VAL A 959 -11.65 -44.53 20.72
C VAL A 959 -12.23 -45.34 19.57
N GLU A 960 -12.85 -46.51 19.84
CA GLU A 960 -13.51 -47.29 18.77
C GLU A 960 -14.63 -46.51 18.08
N SER A 961 -15.42 -45.77 18.85
CA SER A 961 -16.52 -44.97 18.31
C SER A 961 -16.00 -43.83 17.43
N LEU A 962 -14.94 -43.15 17.87
CA LEU A 962 -14.28 -42.09 17.11
C LEU A 962 -13.63 -42.65 15.83
N ALA A 963 -12.94 -43.78 15.92
CA ALA A 963 -12.34 -44.47 14.78
C ALA A 963 -13.39 -44.92 13.77
N SER A 964 -14.55 -45.40 14.24
CA SER A 964 -15.68 -45.76 13.38
C SER A 964 -16.17 -44.56 12.56
N ALA A 965 -16.28 -43.37 13.18
CA ALA A 965 -16.70 -42.16 12.46
C ALA A 965 -15.67 -41.69 11.41
N LEU A 966 -14.38 -41.92 11.68
CA LEU A 966 -13.28 -41.65 10.73
C LEU A 966 -13.20 -42.67 9.58
N ASN A 967 -13.80 -43.86 9.75
CA ASN A 967 -13.87 -44.87 8.68
C ASN A 967 -15.16 -44.75 7.85
N ASP A 968 -16.21 -44.16 8.40
CA ASP A 968 -17.51 -44.01 7.73
C ASP A 968 -17.48 -42.99 6.57
N PRO A 969 -17.66 -43.42 5.30
CA PRO A 969 -17.62 -42.53 4.14
C PRO A 969 -18.76 -41.51 4.09
N HIS A 970 -19.84 -41.70 4.85
CA HIS A 970 -20.93 -40.74 4.97
C HIS A 970 -20.70 -39.70 6.07
N ARG A 971 -19.64 -39.87 6.87
CA ARG A 971 -19.24 -38.94 7.93
C ARG A 971 -17.88 -38.32 7.62
N LEU A 972 -16.85 -38.68 8.38
CA LEU A 972 -15.50 -38.13 8.25
C LEU A 972 -14.55 -39.02 7.42
N GLY A 973 -14.96 -40.23 7.04
CA GLY A 973 -14.16 -41.16 6.24
C GLY A 973 -14.20 -40.91 4.72
N GLY A 974 -14.09 -41.97 3.94
CA GLY A 974 -14.10 -41.93 2.46
C GLY A 974 -12.72 -41.75 1.83
N GLU A 975 -12.67 -41.66 0.50
CA GLU A 975 -11.42 -41.58 -0.29
C GLU A 975 -10.59 -40.32 0.00
N ARG A 976 -11.27 -39.21 0.29
CA ARG A 976 -10.66 -37.94 0.72
C ARG A 976 -11.07 -37.69 2.16
N SER A 977 -10.41 -38.39 3.08
CA SER A 977 -10.83 -38.46 4.49
C SER A 977 -10.65 -37.12 5.23
N VAL A 978 -11.36 -36.97 6.33
CA VAL A 978 -11.26 -35.85 7.29
C VAL A 978 -11.64 -34.47 6.67
N PRO A 979 -12.85 -34.32 6.12
CA PRO A 979 -13.38 -32.98 5.85
C PRO A 979 -13.53 -32.21 7.17
N SER A 980 -13.47 -30.88 7.08
CA SER A 980 -13.66 -29.99 8.25
C SER A 980 -15.04 -30.07 8.89
N VAL A 981 -16.02 -30.66 8.20
CA VAL A 981 -17.38 -30.94 8.69
C VAL A 981 -17.81 -32.31 8.15
N SER A 982 -18.53 -33.08 8.97
CA SER A 982 -19.08 -34.38 8.58
C SER A 982 -19.99 -34.27 7.34
N ARG A 983 -19.91 -35.23 6.42
CA ARG A 983 -20.63 -35.20 5.13
C ARG A 983 -22.15 -35.34 5.25
N ASP A 984 -22.64 -35.86 6.36
CA ASP A 984 -24.05 -35.97 6.69
C ASP A 984 -24.62 -34.69 7.32
N ASP A 985 -23.79 -33.67 7.61
CA ASP A 985 -24.28 -32.35 8.02
C ASP A 985 -24.80 -31.58 6.79
N PRO A 986 -25.99 -30.97 6.85
CA PRO A 986 -26.57 -30.23 5.72
C PRO A 986 -25.74 -29.01 5.27
N ARG A 987 -24.78 -28.54 6.08
CA ARG A 987 -23.88 -27.43 5.76
C ARG A 987 -22.54 -27.89 5.17
N PHE A 988 -22.36 -29.19 4.93
CA PHE A 988 -21.19 -29.70 4.21
C PHE A 988 -21.15 -29.19 2.76
N SER A 989 -20.01 -28.64 2.35
CA SER A 989 -19.77 -28.15 0.99
C SER A 989 -18.84 -29.10 0.22
N PRO A 990 -19.30 -29.69 -0.90
CA PRO A 990 -18.46 -30.54 -1.76
C PRO A 990 -17.22 -29.82 -2.33
N LEU A 991 -17.31 -28.52 -2.60
CA LEU A 991 -16.17 -27.72 -3.07
C LEU A 991 -15.24 -27.29 -1.94
N GLY A 992 -15.57 -27.64 -0.70
CA GLY A 992 -14.82 -27.34 0.52
C GLY A 992 -15.32 -26.11 1.25
N GLU A 993 -15.57 -24.99 0.56
CA GLU A 993 -15.96 -23.69 1.15
C GLU A 993 -15.24 -23.43 2.49
N TYR A 994 -13.92 -23.54 2.43
CA TYR A 994 -13.00 -23.34 3.55
C TYR A 994 -13.24 -24.36 4.70
N TRP A 995 -13.78 -23.96 5.86
CA TRP A 995 -14.06 -24.84 7.02
C TRP A 995 -15.46 -25.47 7.01
N ARG A 996 -16.15 -25.45 5.86
CA ARG A 996 -17.44 -26.13 5.66
C ARG A 996 -17.33 -27.46 4.91
N GLY A 997 -16.13 -27.99 4.75
CA GLY A 997 -15.89 -29.23 4.00
C GLY A 997 -14.44 -29.40 3.57
N GLY A 998 -13.67 -28.32 3.42
CA GLY A 998 -12.26 -28.39 3.05
C GLY A 998 -11.47 -29.30 3.98
N ILE A 999 -10.46 -29.97 3.44
CA ILE A 999 -9.55 -30.86 4.17
C ILE A 999 -8.32 -30.07 4.58
N TRP A 1000 -8.05 -30.08 5.88
CA TRP A 1000 -7.01 -29.26 6.52
C TRP A 1000 -5.94 -30.17 7.13
N MET A 1001 -4.71 -30.03 6.65
CA MET A 1001 -3.57 -30.79 7.17
C MET A 1001 -3.35 -30.74 8.69
N PRO A 1002 -3.57 -29.62 9.42
CA PRO A 1002 -3.40 -29.63 10.87
C PRO A 1002 -4.33 -30.63 11.57
N GLU A 1003 -5.60 -30.69 11.14
CA GLU A 1003 -6.59 -31.62 11.68
C GLU A 1003 -6.29 -33.07 11.28
N VAL A 1004 -5.91 -33.31 10.02
CA VAL A 1004 -5.49 -34.64 9.55
C VAL A 1004 -4.31 -35.14 10.37
N TYR A 1005 -3.27 -34.32 10.54
CA TYR A 1005 -2.09 -34.69 11.31
C TYR A 1005 -2.44 -34.96 12.78
N MET A 1006 -3.22 -34.09 13.42
CA MET A 1006 -3.71 -34.27 14.79
C MET A 1006 -4.45 -35.61 14.96
N ILE A 1007 -5.36 -35.93 14.05
CA ILE A 1007 -6.13 -37.18 14.07
C ILE A 1007 -5.23 -38.40 13.89
N VAL A 1008 -4.32 -38.38 12.91
CA VAL A 1008 -3.38 -39.49 12.67
C VAL A 1008 -2.54 -39.73 13.92
N LYS A 1009 -1.98 -38.67 14.54
CA LYS A 1009 -1.20 -38.81 15.77
C LYS A 1009 -2.08 -39.30 16.94
N GLY A 1010 -3.33 -38.87 17.02
CA GLY A 1010 -4.31 -39.36 18.00
C GLY A 1010 -4.59 -40.87 17.85
N LEU A 1011 -4.80 -41.35 16.63
CA LEU A 1011 -5.03 -42.77 16.36
C LEU A 1011 -3.81 -43.63 16.73
N GLU A 1012 -2.60 -43.16 16.41
CA GLU A 1012 -1.35 -43.85 16.77
C GLU A 1012 -1.18 -43.98 18.28
N LYS A 1013 -1.45 -42.91 19.03
CA LYS A 1013 -1.41 -42.92 20.51
C LYS A 1013 -2.37 -43.92 21.12
N ASN A 1014 -3.45 -44.25 20.42
CA ASN A 1014 -4.48 -45.17 20.87
C ASN A 1014 -4.42 -46.55 20.16
N GLY A 1015 -3.30 -46.89 19.54
CA GLY A 1015 -3.06 -48.23 18.97
C GLY A 1015 -3.90 -48.54 17.73
N ARG A 1016 -4.31 -47.53 16.95
CA ARG A 1016 -5.06 -47.68 15.69
C ARG A 1016 -4.18 -47.36 14.48
N GLN A 1017 -3.02 -48.00 14.43
CA GLN A 1017 -1.97 -47.73 13.45
C GLN A 1017 -2.43 -47.92 11.99
N ALA A 1018 -3.18 -48.99 11.71
CA ALA A 1018 -3.64 -49.29 10.35
C ALA A 1018 -4.52 -48.17 9.77
N LEU A 1019 -5.47 -47.66 10.55
CA LEU A 1019 -6.34 -46.55 10.13
C LEU A 1019 -5.55 -45.24 10.00
N ALA A 1020 -4.60 -44.98 10.90
CA ALA A 1020 -3.72 -43.83 10.83
C ALA A 1020 -2.90 -43.81 9.52
N ASP A 1021 -2.34 -44.96 9.15
CA ASP A 1021 -1.56 -45.13 7.91
C ASP A 1021 -2.43 -45.03 6.66
N GLU A 1022 -3.66 -45.55 6.70
CA GLU A 1022 -4.61 -45.42 5.60
C GLU A 1022 -4.98 -43.95 5.33
N ILE A 1023 -5.32 -43.19 6.38
CA ILE A 1023 -5.65 -41.76 6.27
C ILE A 1023 -4.44 -40.97 5.73
N ALA A 1024 -3.25 -41.23 6.26
CA ALA A 1024 -2.02 -40.59 5.78
C ALA A 1024 -1.76 -40.88 4.29
N ARG A 1025 -1.95 -42.14 3.87
CA ARG A 1025 -1.78 -42.57 2.48
C ARG A 1025 -2.77 -41.87 1.54
N LYS A 1026 -4.05 -41.80 1.92
CA LYS A 1026 -5.09 -41.10 1.14
C LYS A 1026 -4.76 -39.61 0.99
N MET A 1027 -4.36 -38.97 2.08
CA MET A 1027 -4.02 -37.55 2.09
C MET A 1027 -2.83 -37.23 1.18
N ILE A 1028 -1.70 -37.93 1.33
CA ILE A 1028 -0.50 -37.69 0.50
C ILE A 1028 -0.80 -37.97 -0.97
N SER A 1029 -1.57 -39.03 -1.26
CA SER A 1029 -2.01 -39.33 -2.62
C SER A 1029 -2.81 -38.17 -3.23
N GLN A 1030 -3.73 -37.57 -2.47
CA GLN A 1030 -4.51 -36.42 -2.90
C GLN A 1030 -3.62 -35.19 -3.11
N GLN A 1031 -2.71 -34.88 -2.18
CA GLN A 1031 -1.78 -33.76 -2.33
C GLN A 1031 -0.91 -33.92 -3.58
N TYR A 1032 -0.41 -35.13 -3.86
CA TYR A 1032 0.37 -35.41 -5.06
C TYR A 1032 -0.44 -35.23 -6.35
N ARG A 1033 -1.66 -35.80 -6.43
CA ARG A 1033 -2.52 -35.65 -7.61
C ARG A 1033 -2.91 -34.19 -7.84
N THR A 1034 -3.18 -33.45 -6.77
CA THR A 1034 -3.47 -32.01 -6.84
C THR A 1034 -2.22 -31.25 -7.33
N TRP A 1035 -1.07 -31.45 -6.69
CA TRP A 1035 0.18 -30.80 -7.06
C TRP A 1035 0.57 -31.06 -8.52
N LYS A 1036 0.42 -32.30 -8.98
CA LYS A 1036 0.80 -32.72 -10.34
C LYS A 1036 -0.16 -32.26 -11.43
N ASN A 1037 -1.47 -32.20 -11.15
CA ASN A 1037 -2.48 -32.03 -12.19
C ASN A 1037 -3.19 -30.67 -12.15
N PHE A 1038 -2.94 -29.85 -11.12
CA PHE A 1038 -3.55 -28.55 -10.95
C PHE A 1038 -2.50 -27.44 -11.01
N GLU A 1039 -2.80 -26.37 -11.75
CA GLU A 1039 -1.92 -25.21 -11.93
C GLU A 1039 -2.37 -24.02 -11.06
N PRO A 1040 -1.47 -23.32 -10.36
CA PRO A 1040 -0.03 -23.58 -10.28
C PRO A 1040 0.33 -24.87 -9.52
N HIS A 1041 1.39 -25.56 -9.96
CA HIS A 1041 1.99 -26.73 -9.30
C HIS A 1041 2.64 -26.38 -7.94
N THR A 1042 1.81 -26.23 -6.92
CA THR A 1042 2.23 -25.79 -5.59
C THR A 1042 1.52 -26.54 -4.46
N ILE A 1043 1.94 -26.30 -3.22
CA ILE A 1043 1.25 -26.76 -2.02
C ILE A 1043 0.21 -25.71 -1.66
N TRP A 1044 -1.01 -26.18 -1.37
CA TRP A 1044 -2.16 -25.33 -1.13
C TRP A 1044 -2.53 -25.34 0.35
N GLU A 1045 -3.14 -24.25 0.80
CA GLU A 1045 -3.59 -24.06 2.19
C GLU A 1045 -4.56 -25.16 2.67
N CYS A 1046 -5.52 -25.56 1.84
CA CYS A 1046 -6.45 -26.66 2.10
C CYS A 1046 -6.95 -27.30 0.79
N TYR A 1047 -7.50 -28.52 0.90
CA TYR A 1047 -7.80 -29.39 -0.25
C TYR A 1047 -9.29 -29.74 -0.35
N SER A 1048 -9.78 -29.91 -1.57
CA SER A 1048 -11.19 -30.23 -1.82
C SER A 1048 -11.59 -31.58 -1.20
N PRO A 1049 -12.76 -31.72 -0.56
CA PRO A 1049 -13.21 -33.00 -0.03
C PRO A 1049 -13.74 -33.98 -1.08
N THR A 1050 -13.88 -33.54 -2.34
CA THR A 1050 -14.44 -34.38 -3.42
C THR A 1050 -13.58 -34.45 -4.68
N GLU A 1051 -12.61 -33.54 -4.86
CA GLU A 1051 -11.77 -33.46 -6.07
C GLU A 1051 -10.26 -33.43 -5.76
N ASP A 1052 -9.42 -33.77 -6.74
CA ASP A 1052 -7.96 -33.58 -6.66
C ASP A 1052 -7.58 -32.13 -7.02
N LYS A 1053 -8.14 -31.19 -6.26
CA LYS A 1053 -7.99 -29.74 -6.43
C LYS A 1053 -7.86 -29.07 -5.05
N PRO A 1054 -7.38 -27.81 -5.00
CA PRO A 1054 -7.49 -26.99 -3.81
C PRO A 1054 -8.95 -26.81 -3.40
N ALA A 1055 -9.23 -26.62 -2.12
CA ALA A 1055 -10.57 -26.25 -1.68
C ALA A 1055 -10.90 -24.81 -2.13
N THR A 1056 -12.19 -24.50 -2.20
CA THR A 1056 -12.63 -23.12 -2.34
C THR A 1056 -12.47 -22.36 -1.01
N ASN A 1057 -12.16 -21.06 -1.09
CA ASN A 1057 -12.16 -20.12 0.02
C ASN A 1057 -13.59 -19.65 0.33
N LYS A 1058 -13.75 -18.71 1.27
CA LYS A 1058 -15.06 -18.22 1.76
C LYS A 1058 -15.89 -17.45 0.73
N VAL A 1059 -15.34 -17.11 -0.44
CA VAL A 1059 -15.98 -16.28 -1.48
C VAL A 1059 -15.88 -16.91 -2.87
N ASN A 1060 -15.90 -18.25 -2.95
CA ASN A 1060 -15.90 -19.05 -4.19
C ASN A 1060 -14.64 -18.91 -5.08
N GLY A 1061 -13.50 -18.46 -4.55
CA GLY A 1061 -12.17 -18.62 -5.19
C GLY A 1061 -11.42 -19.84 -4.63
N TYR A 1062 -10.23 -20.18 -5.13
CA TYR A 1062 -9.40 -21.24 -4.50
C TYR A 1062 -8.71 -20.74 -3.22
N SER A 1063 -8.34 -21.67 -2.33
CA SER A 1063 -7.51 -21.41 -1.14
C SER A 1063 -6.10 -20.94 -1.54
N ARG A 1064 -5.27 -20.48 -0.59
CA ARG A 1064 -3.99 -19.86 -0.93
C ARG A 1064 -2.98 -20.84 -1.60
N PRO A 1065 -2.32 -20.45 -2.72
CA PRO A 1065 -1.19 -21.17 -3.32
C PRO A 1065 0.14 -20.85 -2.61
N ASP A 1066 1.20 -21.63 -2.89
CA ASP A 1066 2.54 -21.48 -2.29
C ASP A 1066 2.52 -21.47 -0.75
N PHE A 1067 1.75 -22.39 -0.20
CA PHE A 1067 1.52 -22.50 1.22
C PHE A 1067 2.29 -23.71 1.77
N CYS A 1068 3.54 -23.52 2.17
CA CYS A 1068 4.27 -24.59 2.87
C CYS A 1068 3.62 -24.86 4.24
N GLY A 1069 3.27 -23.78 4.97
CA GLY A 1069 2.67 -23.71 6.32
C GLY A 1069 2.44 -25.04 7.03
N TRP A 1070 1.21 -25.32 7.45
CA TRP A 1070 0.86 -26.65 7.98
C TRP A 1070 0.79 -27.72 6.87
N SER A 1071 0.64 -27.34 5.60
CA SER A 1071 0.33 -28.30 4.53
C SER A 1071 1.49 -29.23 4.19
N ALA A 1072 2.72 -28.82 4.51
CA ALA A 1072 3.91 -29.64 4.36
C ALA A 1072 3.97 -30.84 5.34
N LEU A 1073 3.12 -30.87 6.38
CA LEU A 1073 3.00 -32.03 7.28
C LEU A 1073 2.70 -33.34 6.54
N GLY A 1074 1.92 -33.28 5.46
CA GLY A 1074 1.58 -34.45 4.67
C GLY A 1074 2.79 -35.00 3.91
N PRO A 1075 3.34 -34.26 2.94
CA PRO A 1075 4.46 -34.73 2.13
C PRO A 1075 5.76 -34.90 2.91
N ILE A 1076 5.92 -34.31 4.11
CA ILE A 1076 7.11 -34.47 4.95
C ILE A 1076 6.85 -35.40 6.13
N SER A 1077 6.11 -34.95 7.14
CA SER A 1077 5.98 -35.69 8.41
C SER A 1077 5.22 -36.99 8.23
N LEU A 1078 4.03 -36.99 7.64
CA LEU A 1078 3.27 -38.22 7.40
C LEU A 1078 3.99 -39.15 6.42
N PHE A 1079 4.74 -38.61 5.45
CA PHE A 1079 5.55 -39.43 4.58
C PHE A 1079 6.65 -40.17 5.36
N ILE A 1080 7.40 -39.48 6.22
CA ILE A 1080 8.44 -40.10 7.06
C ILE A 1080 7.83 -41.06 8.09
N GLU A 1081 6.80 -40.62 8.81
CA GLU A 1081 6.26 -41.31 9.98
C GLU A 1081 5.36 -42.48 9.60
N ASN A 1082 4.48 -42.28 8.62
CA ASN A 1082 3.41 -43.23 8.27
C ASN A 1082 3.73 -44.06 7.03
N ILE A 1083 4.30 -43.44 5.98
CA ILE A 1083 4.59 -44.15 4.73
C ILE A 1083 5.92 -44.92 4.82
N LEU A 1084 7.01 -44.25 5.20
CA LEU A 1084 8.31 -44.91 5.43
C LEU A 1084 8.33 -45.70 6.74
N GLY A 1085 7.40 -45.40 7.65
CA GLY A 1085 7.16 -46.15 8.88
C GLY A 1085 8.08 -45.78 10.04
N ILE A 1086 8.74 -44.62 10.01
CA ILE A 1086 9.60 -44.13 11.10
C ILE A 1086 8.72 -43.61 12.25
N ARG A 1087 8.21 -44.53 13.07
CA ARG A 1087 7.17 -44.25 14.08
C ARG A 1087 7.63 -43.34 15.20
N THR A 1088 8.88 -43.50 15.65
CA THR A 1088 9.42 -42.70 16.75
C THR A 1088 10.94 -42.59 16.63
N VAL A 1089 11.44 -41.38 16.89
CA VAL A 1089 12.86 -41.09 17.08
C VAL A 1089 13.02 -40.49 18.47
N ASP A 1090 13.79 -41.16 19.32
CA ASP A 1090 14.01 -40.79 20.73
C ASP A 1090 15.51 -40.73 21.03
N ALA A 1091 16.06 -39.51 21.01
CA ALA A 1091 17.47 -39.25 21.23
C ALA A 1091 17.92 -39.54 22.66
N ARG A 1092 17.04 -39.34 23.66
CA ARG A 1092 17.37 -39.58 25.07
C ARG A 1092 17.49 -41.07 25.37
N LYS A 1093 16.59 -41.87 24.78
CA LYS A 1093 16.65 -43.34 24.86
C LYS A 1093 17.55 -43.97 23.80
N LYS A 1094 18.15 -43.16 22.91
CA LYS A 1094 18.92 -43.60 21.73
C LYS A 1094 18.18 -44.70 20.97
N ARG A 1095 16.94 -44.42 20.61
CA ARG A 1095 16.00 -45.43 20.10
C ARG A 1095 15.26 -44.93 18.86
N ILE A 1096 15.18 -45.79 17.84
CA ILE A 1096 14.31 -45.58 16.67
C ILE A 1096 13.32 -46.75 16.62
N VAL A 1097 12.05 -46.44 16.39
CA VAL A 1097 11.00 -47.43 16.11
C VAL A 1097 10.65 -47.33 14.64
N TRP A 1098 10.79 -48.44 13.91
CA TRP A 1098 10.61 -48.50 12.48
C TRP A 1098 9.77 -49.71 12.07
N THR A 1099 8.68 -49.44 11.36
CA THR A 1099 7.79 -50.46 10.79
C THR A 1099 7.66 -50.19 9.28
N PRO A 1100 8.62 -50.63 8.46
CA PRO A 1100 8.57 -50.40 7.02
C PRO A 1100 7.29 -50.98 6.41
N SER A 1101 6.51 -50.14 5.72
CA SER A 1101 5.16 -50.48 5.23
C SER A 1101 5.10 -50.81 3.72
N SER A 1102 6.20 -50.63 3.00
CA SER A 1102 6.29 -50.83 1.55
C SER A 1102 6.53 -52.29 1.18
N ALA A 1103 5.95 -52.74 0.07
CA ALA A 1103 6.28 -54.02 -0.56
C ALA A 1103 7.59 -53.98 -1.38
N ARG A 1104 8.09 -52.78 -1.70
CA ARG A 1104 9.36 -52.53 -2.42
C ARG A 1104 10.39 -51.86 -1.52
N THR A 1105 11.62 -51.68 -2.03
CA THR A 1105 12.68 -50.96 -1.33
C THR A 1105 12.16 -49.63 -0.77
N SER A 1106 12.34 -49.46 0.54
CA SER A 1106 11.90 -48.25 1.24
C SER A 1106 12.77 -47.94 2.45
N GLY A 1107 12.84 -46.67 2.83
CA GLY A 1107 13.64 -46.25 3.96
C GLY A 1107 13.97 -44.77 3.92
N ILE A 1108 14.94 -44.38 4.74
CA ILE A 1108 15.38 -42.99 4.85
C ILE A 1108 16.89 -42.96 5.14
N ARG A 1109 17.61 -42.10 4.42
CA ARG A 1109 19.03 -41.82 4.63
C ARG A 1109 19.20 -40.48 5.33
N ASN A 1110 20.27 -40.35 6.11
CA ASN A 1110 20.61 -39.12 6.85
C ASN A 1110 19.50 -38.62 7.80
N LEU A 1111 18.72 -39.52 8.39
CA LEU A 1111 17.79 -39.18 9.47
C LEU A 1111 18.58 -38.77 10.71
N LYS A 1112 18.21 -37.62 11.32
CA LYS A 1112 18.86 -37.12 12.52
C LYS A 1112 18.23 -37.69 13.79
N MET A 1113 19.05 -37.96 14.80
CA MET A 1113 18.63 -38.23 16.18
C MET A 1113 19.73 -37.71 17.11
N GLY A 1114 19.41 -36.71 17.95
CA GLY A 1114 20.39 -36.09 18.84
C GLY A 1114 21.61 -35.50 18.12
N GLY A 1115 21.41 -34.95 16.92
CA GLY A 1115 22.47 -34.41 16.05
C GLY A 1115 23.29 -35.47 15.30
N GLN A 1116 23.08 -36.77 15.55
CA GLN A 1116 23.77 -37.87 14.88
C GLN A 1116 22.95 -38.38 13.67
N SER A 1117 23.62 -38.86 12.62
CA SER A 1117 22.97 -39.35 11.39
C SER A 1117 22.77 -40.87 11.39
N PHE A 1118 21.61 -41.29 10.88
CA PHE A 1118 21.20 -42.68 10.74
C PHE A 1118 20.58 -42.88 9.35
N SER A 1119 20.91 -43.99 8.70
CA SER A 1119 20.32 -44.40 7.42
C SER A 1119 19.74 -45.79 7.58
N LEU A 1120 18.47 -45.98 7.24
CA LEU A 1120 17.73 -47.23 7.37
C LEU A 1120 17.09 -47.54 6.01
N THR A 1121 17.37 -48.69 5.41
CA THR A 1121 16.77 -49.12 4.13
C THR A 1121 16.33 -50.57 4.22
N ALA A 1122 15.07 -50.83 3.93
CA ALA A 1122 14.46 -52.15 3.89
C ALA A 1122 14.40 -52.62 2.44
N TYR A 1123 14.71 -53.90 2.25
CA TYR A 1123 14.59 -54.62 0.98
C TYR A 1123 13.64 -55.81 1.19
N PRO A 1124 12.31 -55.58 1.18
CA PRO A 1124 11.32 -56.60 1.50
C PRO A 1124 11.45 -57.86 0.63
N GLU A 1125 11.72 -57.68 -0.66
CA GLU A 1125 11.93 -58.76 -1.63
C GLU A 1125 13.13 -59.67 -1.32
N LEU A 1126 14.10 -59.16 -0.54
CA LEU A 1126 15.29 -59.88 -0.10
C LEU A 1126 15.21 -60.29 1.38
N GLY A 1127 14.11 -59.97 2.07
CA GLY A 1127 13.94 -60.25 3.51
C GLY A 1127 15.00 -59.60 4.41
N LYS A 1128 15.62 -58.50 3.97
CA LYS A 1128 16.73 -57.84 4.69
C LYS A 1128 16.52 -56.34 4.89
N ALA A 1129 17.17 -55.79 5.90
CA ALA A 1129 17.31 -54.36 6.12
C ALA A 1129 18.78 -53.99 6.35
N GLU A 1130 19.18 -52.83 5.86
CA GLU A 1130 20.51 -52.26 6.06
C GLU A 1130 20.39 -50.98 6.89
N VAL A 1131 21.23 -50.89 7.92
CA VAL A 1131 21.26 -49.75 8.84
C VAL A 1131 22.69 -49.24 8.97
N GLU A 1132 22.89 -47.97 8.65
CA GLU A 1132 24.13 -47.25 8.92
C GLU A 1132 23.91 -46.25 10.05
N ALA A 1133 24.68 -46.40 11.13
CA ALA A 1133 24.49 -45.62 12.35
C ALA A 1133 25.76 -44.86 12.76
N ALA A 1134 25.63 -43.56 13.03
CA ALA A 1134 26.75 -42.75 13.51
C ALA A 1134 27.20 -43.11 14.94
N CYS A 1135 26.34 -43.73 15.75
CA CYS A 1135 26.69 -44.23 17.07
C CYS A 1135 25.79 -45.42 17.47
N PRO A 1136 26.16 -46.20 18.51
CA PRO A 1136 25.32 -47.30 18.97
C PRO A 1136 23.95 -46.83 19.45
N PHE A 1137 22.90 -47.53 19.03
CA PHE A 1137 21.51 -47.22 19.35
C PHE A 1137 20.65 -48.49 19.29
N THR A 1138 19.42 -48.42 19.81
CA THR A 1138 18.46 -49.52 19.77
C THR A 1138 17.43 -49.28 18.67
N LEU A 1139 17.33 -50.21 17.72
CA LEU A 1139 16.29 -50.22 16.69
C LEU A 1139 15.17 -51.18 17.09
N TYR A 1140 13.92 -50.72 17.05
CA TYR A 1140 12.75 -51.58 17.11
C TYR A 1140 12.22 -51.75 15.69
N LEU A 1141 12.56 -52.87 15.06
CA LEU A 1141 12.16 -53.19 13.69
C LEU A 1141 10.99 -54.17 13.72
N ASN A 1142 9.82 -53.76 13.23
CA ASN A 1142 8.58 -54.57 13.30
C ASN A 1142 8.31 -55.13 14.71
N GLY A 1143 8.48 -54.29 15.74
CA GLY A 1143 8.28 -54.66 17.14
C GLY A 1143 9.46 -55.39 17.81
N LYS A 1144 10.41 -55.93 17.03
CA LYS A 1144 11.59 -56.63 17.56
C LYS A 1144 12.70 -55.66 17.94
N GLU A 1145 13.18 -55.75 19.17
CA GLU A 1145 14.31 -54.98 19.67
C GLU A 1145 15.65 -55.53 19.12
N ILE A 1146 16.45 -54.65 18.51
CA ILE A 1146 17.72 -54.98 17.87
C ILE A 1146 18.77 -53.93 18.28
N PRO A 1147 19.83 -54.31 19.02
CA PRO A 1147 20.95 -53.41 19.26
C PRO A 1147 21.78 -53.24 17.99
N CYS A 1148 21.98 -51.99 17.56
CA CYS A 1148 22.79 -51.65 16.38
C CYS A 1148 24.12 -51.03 16.82
N ARG A 1149 25.23 -51.50 16.24
CA ARG A 1149 26.55 -50.89 16.43
C ARG A 1149 26.72 -49.67 15.54
N SER A 1150 27.73 -48.84 15.84
CA SER A 1150 28.18 -47.80 14.92
C SER A 1150 28.67 -48.39 13.59
N GLY A 1151 28.45 -47.69 12.48
CA GLY A 1151 28.76 -48.14 11.13
C GLY A 1151 27.65 -48.99 10.52
N LYS A 1152 28.00 -49.86 9.56
CA LYS A 1152 27.04 -50.70 8.83
C LYS A 1152 26.58 -51.92 9.65
N ASN A 1153 25.27 -52.14 9.65
CA ASN A 1153 24.55 -53.27 10.22
C ASN A 1153 23.67 -53.88 9.12
N GLU A 1154 23.76 -55.20 8.94
CA GLU A 1154 22.88 -55.96 8.05
C GLU A 1154 21.96 -56.82 8.91
N LEU A 1155 20.65 -56.67 8.71
CA LEU A 1155 19.61 -57.21 9.56
C LEU A 1155 18.63 -58.04 8.72
N SER A 1156 18.08 -59.11 9.29
CA SER A 1156 16.92 -59.79 8.70
C SER A 1156 15.66 -58.99 9.00
N LEU A 1157 14.79 -58.80 8.01
CA LEU A 1157 13.46 -58.22 8.22
C LEU A 1157 12.59 -59.25 8.97
N PRO A 1158 12.18 -58.97 10.22
CA PRO A 1158 11.27 -59.85 10.95
C PRO A 1158 9.88 -59.80 10.31
N SER A 1159 9.19 -60.94 10.26
CA SER A 1159 7.75 -60.95 10.00
C SER A 1159 7.04 -60.11 11.06
N GLU A 1160 6.06 -59.29 10.67
CA GLU A 1160 5.20 -58.58 11.62
C GLU A 1160 4.58 -59.60 12.60
N GLU A 1161 4.87 -59.47 13.90
CA GLU A 1161 4.04 -60.07 14.93
C GLU A 1161 2.71 -59.32 14.92
N LYS A 1162 1.63 -60.04 14.55
CA LYS A 1162 0.27 -59.52 14.37
C LYS A 1162 -0.34 -58.96 15.65
#